data_AF-A0A8T6FHQ0-F1
#
_entry.id   AF-A0A8T6FHQ0-F1
#
_cell.length_a   1.000
_cell.length_b   1.000
_cell.length_c   1.000
_cell.angle_alpha   90.00
_cell.angle_beta   90.00
_cell.angle_gamma   90.00
#
_symmetry.space_group_name_H-M   'P 1'
#
loop_
_entity.id
_entity.type
_entity.pdbx_description
1 polymer ?
#
loop_
_entity_poly.entity_id
_entity_poly.type
_entity_poly.pdbx_seq_one_letter_code
_entity_poly.pdbx_strand_id
1 'polypeptide(L)'
;MPSGLYSDHGTGALRTLFLEQCRWEWLFGVENRDKVFPIDSRLKFNPIILQRGGKTDAINTAFMRRKPEDWERAEDIGTPYSREQVQRFSPRSRAILEIQSARDLEILEKVYANGILLGDDGRDGWGITYTCEFHMTNDSRLFPPRPEWEAKGYRPDEYSRWLLGNWRPIGELWAELGVDPSKPEPTEIKPEDWLFDATAGPERREAEARFVHGHLLKPGDVARTDWKLRCAQPPYDRLPVPRARIPAGIVLSREGDAWIPEDKVEGVALPLYQGIMIQPFYPSARGWLSGTGLRAKWDHVPSDQVVWNPQYLMALDEARRVGLPQAKVGFRDISRDTDVRSFMGALLPMFPCGHSAPVLHAANAHTPIDPLLLAFVNSFVFDWMIRQRGGAAHLIWSMLSEMALPRNPPARKKLDELTVALNPWAHPSITTPGALTSNRPSALTASERVRLRANIDALAAIAYGLSGDDLNWILKDVDLPAQSIGRSGLGLDPRGFWRVDRSEAPELRHTVLTQVAFHDLESRIQMRGSQREGIDSFLGQNYGEAWLLPETLRLSDHGLGKDDRAALPQAVGRCLGPRFYDWQLSQSTEQLREESRIHARNVLGVDGYRSLLAGLAPGLRPIPAEPRPRIQRDMQERRHTAQPRTRQTDLFD
;
A
#
# COMPACT_ATOMS: atom_id res chain seq x y z
N MET A 1 -5.21 -16.52 34.79
CA MET A 1 -4.99 -17.21 33.49
C MET A 1 -4.20 -16.31 32.54
N PRO A 2 -3.38 -16.83 31.61
CA PRO A 2 -2.76 -16.02 30.54
C PRO A 2 -3.80 -15.35 29.62
N SER A 3 -3.44 -14.27 28.92
CA SER A 3 -4.33 -13.59 27.94
C SER A 3 -4.81 -14.48 26.81
N GLY A 4 -4.03 -15.51 26.47
CA GLY A 4 -4.41 -16.47 25.46
C GLY A 4 -5.77 -17.14 25.70
N LEU A 5 -6.30 -17.14 26.93
CA LEU A 5 -7.66 -17.59 27.21
C LEU A 5 -8.71 -16.87 26.36
N TYR A 6 -8.59 -15.54 26.21
CA TYR A 6 -9.61 -14.73 25.56
C TYR A 6 -9.29 -14.37 24.10
N SER A 7 -8.00 -14.38 23.72
CA SER A 7 -7.54 -13.97 22.39
C SER A 7 -7.19 -15.12 21.44
N ASP A 8 -6.59 -16.20 21.94
CA ASP A 8 -5.89 -17.14 21.07
C ASP A 8 -6.86 -18.09 20.36
N HIS A 9 -6.53 -18.48 19.13
CA HIS A 9 -7.33 -19.42 18.37
C HIS A 9 -7.47 -20.78 19.08
N GLY A 10 -6.37 -21.28 19.68
CA GLY A 10 -6.33 -22.61 20.32
C GLY A 10 -7.24 -22.78 21.54
N THR A 11 -7.70 -21.70 22.14
CA THR A 11 -8.58 -21.69 23.33
C THR A 11 -10.06 -21.49 22.98
N GLY A 12 -10.42 -21.48 21.69
CA GLY A 12 -11.81 -21.27 21.23
C GLY A 12 -12.82 -22.27 21.82
N ALA A 13 -12.47 -23.56 21.89
CA ALA A 13 -13.35 -24.57 22.50
C ALA A 13 -13.64 -24.30 23.98
N LEU A 14 -12.64 -23.79 24.71
CA LEU A 14 -12.79 -23.43 26.12
C LEU A 14 -13.70 -22.21 26.30
N ARG A 15 -13.58 -21.20 25.43
CA ARG A 15 -14.49 -20.04 25.43
C ARG A 15 -15.93 -20.45 25.13
N THR A 16 -16.13 -21.35 24.15
CA THR A 16 -17.46 -21.91 23.87
C THR A 16 -18.02 -22.62 25.10
N LEU A 17 -17.22 -23.46 25.77
CA LEU A 17 -17.63 -24.12 27.02
C LEU A 17 -18.06 -23.11 28.09
N PHE A 18 -17.28 -22.05 28.31
CA PHE A 18 -17.59 -21.03 29.31
C PHE A 18 -18.87 -20.26 28.96
N LEU A 19 -19.07 -19.92 27.69
CA LEU A 19 -20.27 -19.21 27.24
C LEU A 19 -21.54 -20.07 27.29
N GLU A 20 -21.42 -21.38 27.08
CA GLU A 20 -22.57 -22.28 26.88
C GLU A 20 -22.95 -23.10 28.10
N GLN A 21 -22.00 -23.42 28.97
CA GLN A 21 -22.18 -24.39 30.05
C GLN A 21 -21.72 -23.87 31.42
N CYS A 22 -21.41 -22.57 31.52
CA CYS A 22 -21.01 -21.90 32.75
C CYS A 22 -21.71 -20.54 32.86
N ARG A 23 -21.68 -19.97 34.06
CA ARG A 23 -21.90 -18.55 34.31
C ARG A 23 -20.54 -17.87 34.43
N TRP A 24 -20.13 -17.15 33.39
CA TRP A 24 -18.89 -16.38 33.36
C TRP A 24 -19.19 -14.94 33.73
N GLU A 25 -18.90 -14.60 34.99
CA GLU A 25 -19.26 -13.29 35.54
C GLU A 25 -18.20 -12.23 35.22
N TRP A 26 -16.92 -12.56 35.36
CA TRP A 26 -15.82 -11.60 35.19
C TRP A 26 -14.68 -12.12 34.33
N LEU A 27 -14.17 -11.24 33.48
CA LEU A 27 -12.87 -11.33 32.84
C LEU A 27 -12.14 -10.00 33.01
N PHE A 28 -11.17 -9.97 33.92
CA PHE A 28 -10.39 -8.77 34.22
C PHE A 28 -8.99 -8.93 33.64
N GLY A 29 -8.52 -8.01 32.82
CA GLY A 29 -7.24 -8.10 32.12
C GLY A 29 -6.23 -7.07 32.62
N VAL A 30 -5.13 -7.55 33.18
CA VAL A 30 -4.04 -6.73 33.70
C VAL A 30 -2.76 -6.96 32.89
N GLU A 31 -2.11 -5.88 32.47
CA GLU A 31 -0.82 -5.88 31.78
C GLU A 31 0.33 -5.69 32.76
N ASN A 32 1.39 -6.49 32.65
CA ASN A 32 2.58 -6.37 33.51
C ASN A 32 3.53 -5.22 33.11
N ARG A 33 3.03 -4.17 32.44
CA ARG A 33 3.89 -3.08 31.92
C ARG A 33 4.64 -2.36 33.04
N ASP A 34 4.02 -2.22 34.20
CA ASP A 34 4.59 -1.56 35.38
C ASP A 34 5.40 -2.53 36.25
N LYS A 35 5.62 -3.77 35.78
CA LYS A 35 6.38 -4.84 36.45
C LYS A 35 5.88 -5.12 37.88
N VAL A 36 4.56 -5.14 38.06
CA VAL A 36 3.92 -5.55 39.32
C VAL A 36 4.33 -6.97 39.70
N PHE A 37 4.55 -7.83 38.71
CA PHE A 37 5.16 -9.15 38.88
C PHE A 37 6.57 -9.18 38.28
N PRO A 38 7.52 -9.94 38.88
CA PRO A 38 8.91 -10.05 38.41
C PRO A 38 9.04 -10.98 37.19
N ILE A 39 8.21 -10.76 36.18
CA ILE A 39 8.18 -11.49 34.89
C ILE A 39 8.28 -10.50 33.72
N ASP A 40 8.29 -10.99 32.48
CA ASP A 40 8.33 -10.13 31.30
C ASP A 40 7.18 -9.11 31.31
N SER A 41 7.49 -7.84 31.05
CA SER A 41 6.54 -6.72 31.16
C SER A 41 5.46 -6.71 30.07
N ARG A 42 5.59 -7.57 29.05
CA ARG A 42 4.62 -7.73 27.96
C ARG A 42 3.55 -8.76 28.27
N LEU A 43 3.73 -9.56 29.33
CA LEU A 43 2.75 -10.57 29.71
C LEU A 43 1.51 -9.92 30.31
N LYS A 44 0.35 -10.49 29.96
CA LYS A 44 -0.96 -10.12 30.50
C LYS A 44 -1.54 -11.29 31.29
N PHE A 45 -2.23 -10.98 32.38
CA PHE A 45 -2.84 -11.97 33.28
C PHE A 45 -4.26 -11.58 33.61
N ASN A 46 -5.10 -12.60 33.76
CA ASN A 46 -6.54 -12.43 33.85
C ASN A 46 -7.13 -13.19 35.03
N PRO A 47 -7.56 -12.48 36.08
CA PRO A 47 -8.58 -12.96 37.00
C PRO A 47 -9.88 -13.24 36.25
N ILE A 48 -10.48 -14.40 36.50
CA ILE A 48 -11.78 -14.77 35.96
C ILE A 48 -12.67 -15.33 37.07
N ILE A 49 -13.96 -15.04 37.00
CA ILE A 49 -14.98 -15.62 37.89
C ILE A 49 -15.91 -16.46 37.04
N LEU A 50 -15.94 -17.76 37.35
CA LEU A 50 -16.68 -18.77 36.60
C LEU A 50 -17.39 -19.70 37.59
N GLN A 51 -18.69 -19.87 37.40
CA GLN A 51 -19.47 -20.91 38.05
C GLN A 51 -19.85 -21.99 37.03
N ARG A 52 -19.62 -23.26 37.38
CA ARG A 52 -20.02 -24.39 36.54
C ARG A 52 -21.55 -24.51 36.46
N GLY A 53 -22.06 -24.81 35.27
CA GLY A 53 -23.49 -24.96 35.01
C GLY A 53 -24.15 -23.63 34.62
N GLY A 54 -25.34 -23.73 34.01
CA GLY A 54 -26.03 -22.58 33.43
C GLY A 54 -25.47 -22.15 32.07
N LYS A 55 -25.72 -20.90 31.70
CA LYS A 55 -25.32 -20.27 30.43
C LYS A 55 -24.90 -18.83 30.75
N THR A 56 -23.94 -18.30 30.00
CA THR A 56 -23.49 -16.91 30.13
C THR A 56 -24.24 -16.03 29.15
N ASP A 57 -24.90 -14.99 29.66
CA ASP A 57 -25.58 -13.97 28.85
C ASP A 57 -24.67 -12.76 28.60
N ALA A 58 -23.90 -12.34 29.60
CA ALA A 58 -22.89 -11.29 29.47
C ALA A 58 -21.72 -11.52 30.44
N ILE A 59 -20.56 -10.95 30.10
CA ILE A 59 -19.34 -10.99 30.91
C ILE A 59 -19.01 -9.55 31.29
N ASN A 60 -18.72 -9.29 32.56
CA ASN A 60 -18.13 -8.01 32.95
C ASN A 60 -16.64 -8.03 32.59
N THR A 61 -16.22 -7.06 31.76
CA THR A 61 -14.85 -6.98 31.26
C THR A 61 -14.17 -5.68 31.65
N ALA A 62 -12.90 -5.75 32.01
CA ALA A 62 -12.07 -4.56 32.19
C ALA A 62 -10.65 -4.89 31.75
N PHE A 63 -10.19 -4.25 30.67
CA PHE A 63 -8.89 -4.55 30.06
C PHE A 63 -7.91 -3.40 30.22
N MET A 64 -6.66 -3.66 29.84
CA MET A 64 -5.56 -2.68 29.84
C MET A 64 -5.27 -2.06 31.21
N ARG A 65 -5.65 -2.76 32.28
CA ARG A 65 -5.35 -2.36 33.66
C ARG A 65 -3.87 -2.62 33.94
N ARG A 66 -3.23 -1.78 34.74
CA ARG A 66 -1.80 -1.96 35.09
C ARG A 66 -1.58 -2.23 36.57
N LYS A 67 -2.59 -1.91 37.37
CA LYS A 67 -2.60 -2.05 38.83
C LYS A 67 -3.63 -3.11 39.20
N PRO A 68 -3.22 -4.24 39.79
CA PRO A 68 -4.18 -5.24 40.29
C PRO A 68 -5.20 -4.64 41.27
N GLU A 69 -4.84 -3.57 41.98
CA GLU A 69 -5.71 -2.84 42.91
C GLU A 69 -6.92 -2.19 42.21
N ASP A 70 -6.87 -2.01 40.88
CA ASP A 70 -8.03 -1.58 40.10
C ASP A 70 -9.23 -2.53 40.25
N TRP A 71 -9.00 -3.77 40.70
CA TRP A 71 -10.06 -4.73 41.02
C TRP A 71 -11.02 -4.25 42.11
N GLU A 72 -10.55 -3.46 43.08
CA GLU A 72 -11.40 -2.90 44.14
C GLU A 72 -12.51 -1.99 43.61
N ARG A 73 -12.34 -1.50 42.38
CA ARG A 73 -13.30 -0.66 41.66
C ARG A 73 -13.77 -1.30 40.37
N ALA A 74 -13.68 -2.63 40.26
CA ALA A 74 -13.99 -3.36 39.03
C ALA A 74 -15.39 -3.00 38.49
N GLU A 75 -16.39 -2.87 39.37
CA GLU A 75 -17.76 -2.50 39.00
C GLU A 75 -17.87 -1.08 38.39
N ASP A 76 -17.04 -0.13 38.81
CA ASP A 76 -17.02 1.24 38.26
C ASP A 76 -16.43 1.29 36.83
N ILE A 77 -15.44 0.44 36.57
CA ILE A 77 -14.63 0.46 35.33
C ILE A 77 -15.00 -0.67 34.36
N GLY A 78 -15.87 -1.59 34.80
CA GLY A 78 -16.30 -2.74 34.03
C GLY A 78 -17.21 -2.33 32.88
N THR A 79 -16.96 -2.91 31.71
CA THR A 79 -17.85 -2.82 30.55
C THR A 79 -18.52 -4.18 30.37
N PRO A 80 -19.86 -4.28 30.51
CA PRO A 80 -20.60 -5.47 30.19
C PRO A 80 -20.45 -5.81 28.70
N TYR A 81 -20.10 -7.05 28.40
CA TYR A 81 -19.91 -7.54 27.04
C TYR A 81 -20.75 -8.79 26.83
N SER A 82 -21.82 -8.65 26.04
CA SER A 82 -22.85 -9.67 25.89
C SER A 82 -22.37 -10.84 25.02
N ARG A 83 -22.99 -12.00 25.22
CA ARG A 83 -22.79 -13.17 24.38
C ARG A 83 -23.13 -12.88 22.91
N GLU A 84 -24.19 -12.13 22.64
CA GLU A 84 -24.57 -11.73 21.27
C GLU A 84 -23.47 -10.89 20.63
N GLN A 85 -22.86 -9.97 21.39
CA GLN A 85 -21.76 -9.14 20.90
C GLN A 85 -20.51 -9.99 20.63
N VAL A 86 -20.17 -10.96 21.50
CA VAL A 86 -19.11 -11.95 21.22
C VAL A 86 -19.41 -12.75 19.96
N GLN A 87 -20.66 -13.17 19.75
CA GLN A 87 -21.06 -13.91 18.56
C GLN A 87 -21.01 -13.07 17.29
N ARG A 88 -21.33 -11.78 17.41
CA ARG A 88 -21.32 -10.82 16.30
C ARG A 88 -19.90 -10.47 15.87
N PHE A 89 -19.05 -10.15 16.84
CA PHE A 89 -17.67 -9.73 16.54
C PHE A 89 -16.80 -10.94 16.23
N SER A 90 -16.94 -12.02 16.98
CA SER A 90 -16.08 -13.21 16.88
C SER A 90 -16.90 -14.49 16.62
N PRO A 91 -17.59 -14.61 15.47
CA PRO A 91 -18.53 -15.70 15.20
C PRO A 91 -17.89 -17.09 15.15
N ARG A 92 -16.60 -17.19 14.82
CA ARG A 92 -15.86 -18.45 14.71
C ARG A 92 -14.97 -18.67 15.93
N SER A 93 -14.17 -17.68 16.27
CA SER A 93 -13.14 -17.77 17.31
C SER A 93 -13.71 -17.64 18.73
N ARG A 94 -14.89 -17.02 18.88
CA ARG A 94 -15.44 -16.58 20.18
C ARG A 94 -14.49 -15.71 20.99
N ALA A 95 -13.51 -15.06 20.35
CA ALA A 95 -12.54 -14.21 21.01
C ALA A 95 -13.24 -13.04 21.72
N ILE A 96 -12.77 -12.73 22.94
CA ILE A 96 -13.26 -11.59 23.71
C ILE A 96 -12.33 -10.41 23.42
N LEU A 97 -12.88 -9.31 22.90
CA LEU A 97 -12.13 -8.13 22.51
C LEU A 97 -11.72 -7.34 23.76
N GLU A 98 -10.56 -6.67 23.70
CA GLU A 98 -10.03 -5.78 24.75
C GLU A 98 -10.73 -4.41 24.73
N ILE A 99 -12.05 -4.41 24.87
CA ILE A 99 -12.92 -3.23 24.88
C ILE A 99 -12.69 -2.48 26.21
N GLN A 100 -12.39 -1.18 26.16
CA GLN A 100 -12.07 -0.40 27.36
C GLN A 100 -13.24 0.46 27.87
N SER A 101 -14.28 0.64 27.06
CA SER A 101 -15.38 1.54 27.37
C SER A 101 -16.66 1.18 26.60
N ALA A 102 -17.81 1.64 27.10
CA ALA A 102 -19.06 1.60 26.36
C ALA A 102 -18.94 2.31 24.99
N ARG A 103 -18.15 3.38 24.91
CA ARG A 103 -17.91 4.13 23.67
C ARG A 103 -17.20 3.29 22.61
N ASP A 104 -16.20 2.49 22.99
CA ASP A 104 -15.55 1.54 22.07
C ASP A 104 -16.56 0.51 21.54
N LEU A 105 -17.46 0.03 22.42
CA LEU A 105 -18.48 -0.96 22.07
C LEU A 105 -19.49 -0.40 21.07
N GLU A 106 -20.00 0.82 21.30
CA GLU A 106 -20.91 1.52 20.37
C GLU A 106 -20.30 1.66 18.97
N ILE A 107 -19.03 2.05 18.89
CA ILE A 107 -18.33 2.22 17.61
C ILE A 107 -18.14 0.85 16.93
N LEU A 108 -17.74 -0.18 17.67
CA LEU A 108 -17.65 -1.55 17.13
C LEU A 108 -19.01 -2.03 16.60
N GLU A 109 -20.10 -1.77 17.30
CA GLU A 109 -21.45 -2.14 16.83
C GLU A 109 -21.81 -1.46 15.51
N LYS A 110 -21.52 -0.17 15.35
CA LYS A 110 -21.70 0.56 14.08
C LYS A 110 -20.87 -0.05 12.96
N VAL A 111 -19.59 -0.31 13.24
CA VAL A 111 -18.65 -0.88 12.27
C VAL A 111 -19.10 -2.26 11.77
N TYR A 112 -19.52 -3.15 12.68
CA TYR A 112 -20.03 -4.49 12.31
C TYR A 112 -21.48 -4.45 11.80
N ALA A 113 -22.23 -3.36 11.97
CA ALA A 113 -23.55 -3.18 11.33
C ALA A 113 -23.43 -2.82 9.84
N ASN A 114 -22.37 -2.11 9.48
CA ASN A 114 -22.16 -1.58 8.13
C ASN A 114 -21.13 -2.37 7.31
N GLY A 115 -20.60 -3.47 7.86
CA GLY A 115 -19.58 -4.29 7.21
C GLY A 115 -19.97 -5.75 7.06
N ILE A 116 -19.36 -6.41 6.08
CA ILE A 116 -19.40 -7.85 5.85
C ILE A 116 -18.06 -8.43 6.29
N LEU A 117 -18.07 -9.60 6.93
CA LEU A 117 -16.84 -10.23 7.41
C LEU A 117 -15.95 -10.61 6.23
N LEU A 118 -14.64 -10.37 6.38
CA LEU A 118 -13.66 -10.61 5.32
C LEU A 118 -13.64 -12.06 4.83
N GLY A 119 -13.84 -13.01 5.76
CA GLY A 119 -13.91 -14.43 5.43
C GLY A 119 -15.33 -14.96 5.29
N ASP A 120 -16.32 -14.11 5.00
CA ASP A 120 -17.65 -14.56 4.61
C ASP A 120 -17.60 -15.10 3.17
N ASP A 121 -17.93 -16.39 3.01
CA ASP A 121 -17.99 -17.09 1.73
C ASP A 121 -19.41 -17.08 1.12
N GLY A 122 -20.34 -16.37 1.75
CA GLY A 122 -21.69 -16.16 1.24
C GLY A 122 -21.71 -15.36 -0.05
N ARG A 123 -22.89 -15.29 -0.68
CA ARG A 123 -23.10 -14.60 -1.96
C ARG A 123 -22.66 -13.14 -1.95
N ASP A 124 -22.85 -12.47 -0.81
CA ASP A 124 -22.50 -11.05 -0.62
C ASP A 124 -21.12 -10.86 0.03
N GLY A 125 -20.41 -11.98 0.26
CA GLY A 125 -19.06 -12.01 0.81
C GLY A 125 -18.03 -11.33 -0.08
N TRP A 126 -16.82 -11.15 0.45
CA TRP A 126 -15.72 -10.56 -0.31
C TRP A 126 -15.09 -11.52 -1.31
N GLY A 127 -15.28 -12.84 -1.14
CA GLY A 127 -14.72 -13.86 -2.03
C GLY A 127 -13.18 -13.86 -2.03
N ILE A 128 -12.57 -13.64 -0.87
CA ILE A 128 -11.12 -13.50 -0.72
C ILE A 128 -10.53 -14.80 -0.19
N THR A 129 -9.43 -15.22 -0.79
CA THR A 129 -8.58 -16.29 -0.31
C THR A 129 -7.32 -15.73 0.33
N TYR A 130 -6.96 -16.27 1.49
CA TYR A 130 -5.71 -15.99 2.18
C TYR A 130 -4.69 -17.09 1.89
N THR A 131 -3.46 -16.71 1.55
CA THR A 131 -2.37 -17.67 1.35
C THR A 131 -1.03 -17.13 1.84
N CYS A 132 -0.15 -18.05 2.20
CA CYS A 132 1.28 -17.82 2.35
C CYS A 132 1.99 -18.62 1.26
N GLU A 133 2.66 -17.96 0.33
CA GLU A 133 3.18 -18.63 -0.87
C GLU A 133 4.42 -19.49 -0.56
N PHE A 134 5.41 -18.93 0.15
CA PHE A 134 6.66 -19.63 0.47
C PHE A 134 7.05 -19.52 1.95
N HIS A 135 7.42 -20.64 2.57
CA HIS A 135 7.94 -20.64 3.92
C HIS A 135 9.46 -20.41 3.92
N MET A 136 9.95 -19.38 4.62
CA MET A 136 11.36 -18.95 4.46
C MET A 136 12.37 -20.00 4.91
N THR A 137 11.99 -20.90 5.83
CA THR A 137 12.81 -22.04 6.26
C THR A 137 12.71 -23.22 5.30
N ASN A 138 11.52 -23.81 5.17
CA ASN A 138 11.27 -25.03 4.39
C ASN A 138 11.63 -24.89 2.91
N ASP A 139 11.40 -23.70 2.34
CA ASP A 139 11.57 -23.43 0.92
C ASP A 139 12.87 -22.66 0.61
N SER A 140 13.76 -22.47 1.60
CA SER A 140 14.99 -21.66 1.49
C SER A 140 15.85 -21.94 0.26
N ARG A 141 15.90 -23.20 -0.18
CA ARG A 141 16.61 -23.64 -1.40
C ARG A 141 16.10 -23.00 -2.70
N LEU A 142 14.87 -22.49 -2.73
CA LEU A 142 14.25 -21.89 -3.92
C LEU A 142 14.63 -20.42 -4.10
N PHE A 143 15.13 -19.76 -3.05
CA PHE A 143 15.44 -18.35 -3.08
C PHE A 143 16.80 -18.01 -2.45
N PRO A 144 17.91 -18.31 -3.14
CA PRO A 144 19.23 -17.89 -2.69
C PRO A 144 19.33 -16.38 -2.44
N PRO A 145 20.17 -15.92 -1.50
CA PRO A 145 20.41 -14.50 -1.25
C PRO A 145 20.85 -13.76 -2.51
N ARG A 146 20.43 -12.50 -2.64
CA ARG A 146 20.74 -11.61 -3.79
C ARG A 146 22.23 -11.63 -4.21
N PRO A 147 23.23 -11.60 -3.30
CA PRO A 147 24.64 -11.66 -3.68
C PRO A 147 25.05 -12.89 -4.49
N GLU A 148 24.39 -14.04 -4.30
CA GLU A 148 24.68 -15.25 -5.09
C GLU A 148 24.20 -15.13 -6.54
N TRP A 149 23.12 -14.37 -6.76
CA TRP A 149 22.62 -14.09 -8.10
C TRP A 149 23.49 -13.04 -8.80
N GLU A 150 23.90 -11.99 -8.07
CA GLU A 150 24.86 -10.99 -8.54
C GLU A 150 26.16 -11.67 -9.00
N ALA A 151 26.69 -12.61 -8.21
CA ALA A 151 27.90 -13.38 -8.56
C ALA A 151 27.74 -14.25 -9.82
N LYS A 152 26.51 -14.63 -10.18
CA LYS A 152 26.18 -15.34 -11.42
C LYS A 152 26.00 -14.41 -12.63
N GLY A 153 26.09 -13.09 -12.42
CA GLY A 153 25.90 -12.08 -13.48
C GLY A 153 24.46 -11.60 -13.65
N TYR A 154 23.56 -11.92 -12.72
CA TYR A 154 22.21 -11.35 -12.75
C TYR A 154 22.27 -9.87 -12.36
N ARG A 155 21.53 -9.05 -13.11
CA ARG A 155 21.43 -7.61 -12.89
C ARG A 155 19.97 -7.15 -12.90
N PRO A 156 19.55 -6.20 -12.04
CA PRO A 156 18.18 -5.73 -12.04
C PRO A 156 17.87 -4.89 -13.29
N ASP A 157 16.70 -5.13 -13.88
CA ASP A 157 16.13 -4.31 -14.94
C ASP A 157 15.23 -3.19 -14.37
N GLU A 158 14.71 -2.34 -15.26
CA GLU A 158 13.79 -1.26 -14.89
C GLU A 158 12.53 -1.80 -14.19
N TYR A 159 12.03 -2.96 -14.60
CA TYR A 159 10.84 -3.61 -14.03
C TYR A 159 11.12 -4.35 -12.72
N SER A 160 12.35 -4.23 -12.19
CA SER A 160 12.84 -4.92 -11.00
C SER A 160 12.89 -6.45 -11.08
N ARG A 161 12.83 -7.00 -12.29
CA ARG A 161 13.28 -8.37 -12.55
C ARG A 161 14.80 -8.39 -12.54
N TRP A 162 15.40 -9.55 -12.29
CA TRP A 162 16.84 -9.75 -12.35
C TRP A 162 17.14 -10.62 -13.56
N LEU A 163 17.92 -10.09 -14.50
CA LEU A 163 18.16 -10.75 -15.78
C LEU A 163 19.60 -11.20 -15.88
N LEU A 164 19.76 -12.45 -16.32
CA LEU A 164 21.01 -13.01 -16.81
C LEU A 164 21.03 -12.88 -18.34
N GLY A 165 22.17 -12.47 -18.89
CA GLY A 165 22.40 -12.41 -20.32
C GLY A 165 23.46 -11.38 -20.67
N ASN A 166 23.63 -11.14 -21.98
CA ASN A 166 24.65 -10.24 -22.48
C ASN A 166 24.23 -8.76 -22.37
N TRP A 167 24.40 -8.18 -21.19
CA TRP A 167 24.24 -6.74 -20.97
C TRP A 167 25.28 -5.95 -21.76
N ARG A 168 24.81 -4.98 -22.55
CA ARG A 168 25.64 -4.10 -23.37
C ARG A 168 25.65 -2.68 -22.77
N PRO A 169 26.76 -1.93 -22.87
CA PRO A 169 26.81 -0.54 -22.44
C PRO A 169 25.70 0.31 -23.10
N ILE A 170 25.07 1.20 -22.35
CA ILE A 170 23.95 2.04 -22.84
C ILE A 170 24.36 2.93 -24.02
N GLY A 171 25.63 3.34 -24.11
CA GLY A 171 26.15 4.12 -25.23
C GLY A 171 25.98 3.43 -26.59
N GLU A 172 26.04 2.08 -26.62
CA GLU A 172 25.80 1.31 -27.85
C GLU A 172 24.33 1.38 -28.27
N LEU A 173 23.38 1.45 -27.32
CA LEU A 173 21.96 1.60 -27.63
C LEU A 173 21.70 2.92 -28.36
N TRP A 174 22.29 4.01 -27.87
CA TRP A 174 22.11 5.32 -28.47
C TRP A 174 22.66 5.38 -29.89
N ALA A 175 23.82 4.76 -30.12
CA ALA A 175 24.38 4.62 -31.46
C ALA A 175 23.45 3.80 -32.39
N GLU A 176 22.89 2.69 -31.90
CA GLU A 176 21.97 1.84 -32.67
C GLU A 176 20.63 2.54 -33.00
N LEU A 177 20.11 3.34 -32.08
CA LEU A 177 18.88 4.09 -32.28
C LEU A 177 19.10 5.42 -33.03
N GLY A 178 20.35 5.82 -33.27
CA GLY A 178 20.67 7.14 -33.84
C GLY A 178 20.29 8.30 -32.93
N VAL A 179 20.29 8.09 -31.61
CA VAL A 179 19.92 9.09 -30.59
C VAL A 179 21.17 9.79 -30.10
N ASP A 180 21.17 11.13 -30.12
CA ASP A 180 22.20 11.94 -29.46
C ASP A 180 21.78 12.17 -28.01
N PRO A 181 22.44 11.54 -27.01
CA PRO A 181 22.06 11.67 -25.61
C PRO A 181 22.24 13.11 -25.07
N SER A 182 23.02 13.96 -25.75
CA SER A 182 23.15 15.39 -25.42
C SER A 182 21.99 16.23 -25.97
N LYS A 183 21.21 15.69 -26.91
CA LYS A 183 20.06 16.32 -27.57
C LYS A 183 18.80 15.45 -27.42
N PRO A 184 18.26 15.43 -26.21
CA PRO A 184 17.12 14.61 -25.84
C PRO A 184 15.82 15.11 -26.51
N GLU A 185 14.88 14.21 -26.75
CA GLU A 185 13.56 14.57 -27.29
C GLU A 185 12.84 15.56 -26.33
N PRO A 186 12.20 16.62 -26.84
CA PRO A 186 11.48 17.57 -25.99
C PRO A 186 10.20 16.96 -25.40
N THR A 187 9.70 17.54 -24.30
CA THR A 187 8.36 17.24 -23.78
C THR A 187 7.30 17.85 -24.71
N GLU A 188 6.15 17.17 -24.86
CA GLU A 188 5.03 17.70 -25.66
C GLU A 188 4.39 18.91 -24.96
N ILE A 189 4.24 18.80 -23.64
CA ILE A 189 3.67 19.84 -22.80
C ILE A 189 4.83 20.47 -22.02
N LYS A 190 4.89 21.80 -22.03
CA LYS A 190 5.81 22.57 -21.19
C LYS A 190 5.02 23.18 -20.05
N PRO A 191 5.17 22.69 -18.80
CA PRO A 191 4.55 23.31 -17.65
C PRO A 191 4.99 24.78 -17.52
N GLU A 192 4.06 25.63 -17.14
CA GLU A 192 4.30 27.08 -16.97
C GLU A 192 5.22 27.35 -15.77
N ASP A 193 6.09 28.36 -15.86
CA ASP A 193 7.16 28.59 -14.87
C ASP A 193 6.64 28.88 -13.46
N TRP A 194 5.46 29.48 -13.32
CA TRP A 194 4.86 29.80 -12.02
C TRP A 194 4.55 28.55 -11.17
N LEU A 195 4.31 27.39 -11.82
CA LEU A 195 4.06 26.12 -11.12
C LEU A 195 5.25 25.66 -10.26
N PHE A 196 6.45 26.17 -10.55
CA PHE A 196 7.69 25.82 -9.87
C PHE A 196 8.09 26.78 -8.74
N ASP A 197 7.31 27.83 -8.50
CA ASP A 197 7.63 28.83 -7.49
C ASP A 197 7.31 28.32 -6.07
N ALA A 198 8.22 27.53 -5.51
CA ALA A 198 8.15 27.02 -4.13
C ALA A 198 8.33 28.12 -3.05
N THR A 199 8.66 29.36 -3.46
CA THR A 199 8.83 30.49 -2.55
C THR A 199 7.52 31.22 -2.29
N ALA A 200 6.49 30.98 -3.11
CA ALA A 200 5.16 31.56 -2.93
C ALA A 200 4.56 31.22 -1.56
N GLY A 201 4.19 32.26 -0.81
CA GLY A 201 3.51 32.12 0.47
C GLY A 201 2.06 31.61 0.30
N PRO A 202 1.41 31.16 1.39
CA PRO A 202 0.06 30.58 1.35
C PRO A 202 -0.98 31.47 0.65
N GLU A 203 -0.99 32.78 0.94
CA GLU A 203 -1.94 33.73 0.34
C GLU A 203 -1.80 33.82 -1.18
N ARG A 204 -0.55 33.92 -1.67
CA ARG A 204 -0.26 33.98 -3.10
C ARG A 204 -0.60 32.66 -3.78
N ARG A 205 -0.27 31.53 -3.14
CA ARG A 205 -0.60 30.20 -3.65
C ARG A 205 -2.09 30.01 -3.88
N GLU A 206 -2.90 30.50 -2.95
CA GLU A 206 -4.36 30.46 -3.07
C GLU A 206 -4.88 31.42 -4.14
N ALA A 207 -4.39 32.66 -4.17
CA ALA A 207 -4.83 33.69 -5.13
C ALA A 207 -4.49 33.35 -6.59
N GLU A 208 -3.39 32.63 -6.82
CA GLU A 208 -2.92 32.23 -8.16
C GLU A 208 -3.32 30.80 -8.53
N ALA A 209 -4.17 30.13 -7.75
CA ALA A 209 -4.66 28.79 -8.06
C ALA A 209 -5.41 28.77 -9.40
N ARG A 210 -5.04 27.87 -10.31
CA ARG A 210 -5.62 27.77 -11.66
C ARG A 210 -5.82 26.32 -12.07
N PHE A 211 -6.84 26.09 -12.89
CA PHE A 211 -7.08 24.77 -13.46
C PHE A 211 -6.16 24.55 -14.67
N VAL A 212 -5.25 23.58 -14.57
CA VAL A 212 -4.25 23.26 -15.59
C VAL A 212 -4.16 21.74 -15.73
N HIS A 213 -4.21 21.23 -16.97
CA HIS A 213 -4.12 19.79 -17.28
C HIS A 213 -5.07 18.87 -16.49
N GLY A 214 -6.26 19.35 -16.13
CA GLY A 214 -7.23 18.54 -15.37
C GLY A 214 -7.11 18.64 -13.85
N HIS A 215 -6.22 19.50 -13.35
CA HIS A 215 -5.93 19.67 -11.93
C HIS A 215 -6.01 21.14 -11.51
N LEU A 216 -6.52 21.42 -10.31
CA LEU A 216 -6.37 22.72 -9.67
C LEU A 216 -4.97 22.82 -9.07
N LEU A 217 -4.09 23.59 -9.71
CA LEU A 217 -2.68 23.73 -9.34
C LEU A 217 -2.38 25.14 -8.83
N LYS A 218 -1.40 25.21 -7.92
CA LYS A 218 -0.93 26.43 -7.26
C LYS A 218 0.58 26.62 -7.49
N PRO A 219 1.10 27.85 -7.37
CA PRO A 219 2.53 28.10 -7.41
C PRO A 219 3.32 27.18 -6.47
N GLY A 220 4.27 26.41 -6.98
CA GLY A 220 5.06 25.43 -6.21
C GLY A 220 4.41 24.05 -6.04
N ASP A 221 3.25 23.78 -6.66
CA ASP A 221 2.66 22.43 -6.69
C ASP A 221 3.43 21.46 -7.58
N VAL A 222 4.35 21.96 -8.41
CA VAL A 222 5.16 21.15 -9.31
C VAL A 222 6.63 21.33 -8.97
N ALA A 223 7.34 20.23 -8.74
CA ALA A 223 8.79 20.25 -8.62
C ALA A 223 9.47 19.90 -9.94
N ARG A 224 10.54 20.64 -10.26
CA ARG A 224 11.47 20.23 -11.31
C ARG A 224 12.23 19.00 -10.84
N THR A 225 12.51 18.10 -11.76
CA THR A 225 13.41 16.98 -11.51
C THR A 225 14.78 17.27 -12.13
N ASP A 226 15.86 16.86 -11.44
CA ASP A 226 17.24 17.06 -11.92
C ASP A 226 17.50 16.30 -13.22
N TRP A 227 16.81 15.17 -13.38
CA TRP A 227 16.69 14.41 -14.61
C TRP A 227 15.74 15.17 -15.53
N LYS A 228 16.25 16.22 -16.17
CA LYS A 228 15.67 16.62 -17.44
C LYS A 228 15.52 15.30 -18.23
N LEU A 229 14.30 14.94 -18.64
CA LEU A 229 13.97 14.11 -19.82
C LEU A 229 13.64 12.60 -19.60
N ARG A 230 12.39 12.25 -19.20
CA ARG A 230 11.28 11.57 -19.95
C ARG A 230 10.21 11.11 -18.94
N CYS A 231 8.98 10.94 -19.42
CA CYS A 231 7.86 10.26 -18.76
C CYS A 231 7.42 9.10 -19.70
N ALA A 232 6.76 8.00 -19.37
CA ALA A 232 5.50 7.76 -18.69
C ALA A 232 5.52 6.50 -17.83
N GLN A 233 5.03 6.67 -16.60
CA GLN A 233 4.81 5.66 -15.56
C GLN A 233 6.04 4.82 -15.17
N PRO A 234 6.18 4.52 -13.87
CA PRO A 234 7.22 3.61 -13.42
C PRO A 234 7.20 2.31 -14.24
N PRO A 235 8.37 1.87 -14.76
CA PRO A 235 9.67 2.21 -14.17
C PRO A 235 10.60 3.18 -14.92
N TYR A 236 10.27 3.70 -16.12
CA TYR A 236 11.28 4.45 -16.92
C TYR A 236 11.65 5.83 -16.39
N ASP A 237 10.73 6.52 -15.73
CA ASP A 237 10.80 7.97 -15.43
C ASP A 237 11.88 8.35 -14.38
N ARG A 238 12.71 7.39 -13.98
CA ARG A 238 13.75 7.52 -12.96
C ARG A 238 15.11 7.00 -13.38
N LEU A 239 15.20 6.37 -14.55
CA LEU A 239 16.50 5.97 -15.06
C LEU A 239 17.27 7.23 -15.43
N PRO A 240 18.57 7.32 -15.12
CA PRO A 240 19.40 8.47 -15.47
C PRO A 240 19.78 8.44 -16.96
N VAL A 241 18.78 8.38 -17.85
CA VAL A 241 18.92 8.26 -19.31
C VAL A 241 18.15 9.39 -20.01
N PRO A 242 18.59 9.84 -21.21
CA PRO A 242 17.90 10.89 -21.96
C PRO A 242 16.53 10.43 -22.51
N ARG A 243 15.60 11.39 -22.66
CA ARG A 243 14.32 11.19 -23.35
C ARG A 243 14.56 10.77 -24.79
N ALA A 244 14.17 9.53 -25.10
CA ALA A 244 14.24 8.95 -26.42
C ALA A 244 13.13 7.92 -26.62
N ARG A 245 12.66 7.73 -27.85
CA ARG A 245 11.74 6.65 -28.20
C ARG A 245 12.48 5.31 -28.22
N ILE A 246 12.25 4.48 -27.21
CA ILE A 246 12.83 3.13 -27.12
C ILE A 246 11.79 2.12 -27.62
N PRO A 247 12.09 1.35 -28.70
CA PRO A 247 11.15 0.36 -29.20
C PRO A 247 10.99 -0.83 -28.25
N ALA A 248 9.86 -1.55 -28.40
CA ALA A 248 9.60 -2.78 -27.66
C ALA A 248 10.71 -3.83 -27.90
N GLY A 249 11.04 -4.60 -26.85
CA GLY A 249 12.08 -5.64 -26.89
C GLY A 249 13.46 -5.17 -26.48
N ILE A 250 13.60 -3.92 -26.06
CA ILE A 250 14.78 -3.40 -25.37
C ILE A 250 14.45 -3.30 -23.89
N VAL A 251 15.31 -3.86 -23.05
CA VAL A 251 15.23 -3.79 -21.59
C VAL A 251 16.46 -3.06 -21.08
N LEU A 252 16.28 -2.16 -20.11
CA LEU A 252 17.32 -1.33 -19.55
C LEU A 252 17.75 -1.85 -18.17
N SER A 253 19.01 -1.64 -17.80
CA SER A 253 19.41 -1.85 -16.41
C SER A 253 18.73 -0.81 -15.53
N ARG A 254 18.44 -1.16 -14.27
CA ARG A 254 17.91 -0.24 -13.27
C ARG A 254 18.79 1.01 -13.07
N GLU A 255 20.10 0.87 -13.25
CA GLU A 255 21.04 1.98 -13.12
C GLU A 255 21.10 2.86 -14.39
N GLY A 256 20.43 2.45 -15.48
CA GLY A 256 20.41 3.18 -16.75
C GLY A 256 21.74 3.18 -17.51
N ASP A 257 22.73 2.37 -17.12
CA ASP A 257 24.06 2.35 -17.73
C ASP A 257 24.27 1.21 -18.74
N ALA A 258 23.31 0.27 -18.82
CA ALA A 258 23.34 -0.88 -19.71
C ALA A 258 21.96 -1.22 -20.24
N TRP A 259 21.93 -2.03 -21.30
CA TRP A 259 20.72 -2.54 -21.94
C TRP A 259 20.90 -3.97 -22.43
N ILE A 260 19.79 -4.65 -22.65
CA ILE A 260 19.77 -6.01 -23.20
C ILE A 260 18.56 -6.16 -24.13
N PRO A 261 18.74 -6.73 -25.34
CA PRO A 261 17.61 -7.16 -26.15
C PRO A 261 16.87 -8.32 -25.44
N GLU A 262 15.54 -8.32 -25.47
CA GLU A 262 14.72 -9.37 -24.86
C GLU A 262 15.10 -10.78 -25.34
N ASP A 263 15.46 -10.93 -26.62
CA ASP A 263 15.89 -12.22 -27.21
C ASP A 263 17.30 -12.66 -26.77
N LYS A 264 18.00 -11.85 -25.98
CA LYS A 264 19.29 -12.15 -25.35
C LYS A 264 19.19 -12.38 -23.85
N VAL A 265 17.99 -12.36 -23.28
CA VAL A 265 17.77 -12.74 -21.88
C VAL A 265 17.86 -14.26 -21.77
N GLU A 266 18.86 -14.73 -21.02
CA GLU A 266 19.15 -16.15 -20.79
C GLU A 266 18.44 -16.70 -19.55
N GLY A 267 18.17 -15.83 -18.57
CA GLY A 267 17.50 -16.22 -17.33
C GLY A 267 16.84 -15.05 -16.63
N VAL A 268 15.73 -15.33 -15.93
CA VAL A 268 14.98 -14.32 -15.17
C VAL A 268 14.81 -14.80 -13.73
N ALA A 269 15.11 -13.91 -12.79
CA ALA A 269 14.81 -14.08 -11.37
C ALA A 269 13.94 -12.92 -10.87
N LEU A 270 13.09 -13.21 -9.90
CA LEU A 270 12.12 -12.28 -9.32
C LEU A 270 12.49 -11.96 -7.87
N PRO A 271 12.24 -10.72 -7.41
CA PRO A 271 12.31 -10.37 -6.00
C PRO A 271 11.42 -11.28 -5.13
N LEU A 272 11.95 -11.84 -4.04
CA LEU A 272 11.11 -12.45 -3.01
C LEU A 272 10.69 -11.39 -2.00
N TYR A 273 9.39 -11.22 -1.84
CA TYR A 273 8.83 -10.29 -0.85
C TYR A 273 9.01 -10.78 0.57
N GLN A 274 9.42 -9.84 1.42
CA GLN A 274 9.37 -9.96 2.88
C GLN A 274 8.47 -8.86 3.43
N GLY A 275 7.73 -9.14 4.51
CA GLY A 275 6.73 -8.22 5.04
C GLY A 275 7.28 -6.83 5.40
N ILE A 276 8.56 -6.75 5.76
CA ILE A 276 9.24 -5.47 6.07
C ILE A 276 9.27 -4.49 4.88
N MET A 277 9.20 -4.98 3.64
CA MET A 277 9.17 -4.17 2.42
C MET A 277 7.86 -3.39 2.28
N ILE A 278 6.80 -3.83 2.96
CA ILE A 278 5.43 -3.35 2.76
C ILE A 278 5.09 -2.29 3.82
N GLN A 279 4.54 -1.18 3.36
CA GLN A 279 3.88 -0.12 4.13
C GLN A 279 2.48 0.11 3.56
N PRO A 280 1.59 0.84 4.28
CA PRO A 280 0.24 1.12 3.79
C PRO A 280 0.26 1.76 2.39
N PHE A 281 -0.37 1.09 1.44
CA PHE A 281 -0.37 1.45 0.01
C PHE A 281 1.03 1.62 -0.59
N TYR A 282 2.08 0.97 -0.08
CA TYR A 282 3.43 1.12 -0.63
C TYR A 282 4.24 -0.18 -0.51
N PRO A 283 4.50 -0.89 -1.62
CA PRO A 283 5.01 -2.26 -1.56
C PRO A 283 6.53 -2.36 -1.41
N SER A 284 7.29 -1.30 -1.67
CA SER A 284 8.75 -1.34 -1.70
C SER A 284 9.40 -0.35 -0.74
N ALA A 285 8.72 -0.03 0.35
CA ALA A 285 9.13 0.97 1.34
C ALA A 285 10.45 0.67 2.07
N ARG A 286 10.91 -0.58 2.03
CA ARG A 286 12.20 -0.99 2.61
C ARG A 286 13.05 -1.77 1.61
N GLY A 287 14.30 -1.35 1.47
CA GLY A 287 15.31 -2.02 0.66
C GLY A 287 16.36 -2.71 1.52
N TRP A 288 16.73 -3.94 1.20
CA TRP A 288 17.74 -4.70 1.92
C TRP A 288 19.15 -4.19 1.59
N LEU A 289 19.92 -3.88 2.63
CA LEU A 289 21.31 -3.44 2.52
C LEU A 289 22.28 -4.59 2.76
N SER A 290 22.14 -5.29 3.88
CA SER A 290 23.07 -6.34 4.32
C SER A 290 22.51 -7.15 5.49
N GLY A 291 23.18 -8.26 5.83
CA GLY A 291 22.86 -9.06 7.03
C GLY A 291 21.62 -9.94 6.88
N THR A 292 21.34 -10.74 7.91
CA THR A 292 20.26 -11.73 7.91
C THR A 292 19.52 -11.75 9.26
N GLY A 293 18.29 -12.26 9.27
CA GLY A 293 17.48 -12.37 10.48
C GLY A 293 17.33 -11.03 11.22
N LEU A 294 17.50 -11.05 12.54
CA LEU A 294 17.43 -9.86 13.39
C LEU A 294 18.56 -8.85 13.17
N ARG A 295 19.63 -9.23 12.46
CA ARG A 295 20.76 -8.36 12.13
C ARG A 295 20.67 -7.78 10.71
N ALA A 296 19.59 -8.08 9.97
CA ALA A 296 19.38 -7.54 8.64
C ALA A 296 19.18 -6.02 8.71
N LYS A 297 19.93 -5.29 7.89
CA LYS A 297 19.86 -3.85 7.75
C LYS A 297 19.01 -3.51 6.53
N TRP A 298 18.06 -2.61 6.74
CA TRP A 298 17.10 -2.18 5.72
C TRP A 298 17.10 -0.66 5.68
N ASP A 299 17.07 -0.09 4.48
CA ASP A 299 16.93 1.35 4.29
C ASP A 299 15.49 1.72 3.97
N HIS A 300 15.12 2.98 4.21
CA HIS A 300 13.88 3.55 3.71
C HIS A 300 14.01 3.82 2.21
N VAL A 301 13.03 3.38 1.43
CA VAL A 301 12.91 3.76 0.02
C VAL A 301 11.84 4.85 -0.07
N PRO A 302 12.15 6.06 -0.57
CA PRO A 302 11.17 7.10 -0.80
C PRO A 302 10.07 6.68 -1.80
N SER A 303 8.82 7.14 -1.60
CA SER A 303 7.69 6.79 -2.48
C SER A 303 7.85 7.29 -3.92
N ASP A 304 8.67 8.31 -4.12
CA ASP A 304 9.10 8.82 -5.42
C ASP A 304 10.32 8.09 -6.00
N GLN A 305 10.80 7.03 -5.33
CA GLN A 305 11.91 6.16 -5.76
C GLN A 305 11.59 4.66 -5.59
N VAL A 306 10.32 4.27 -5.76
CA VAL A 306 9.84 2.87 -5.83
C VAL A 306 10.84 1.95 -6.56
N VAL A 307 11.62 1.21 -5.78
CA VAL A 307 12.65 0.27 -6.25
C VAL A 307 12.57 -0.98 -5.38
N TRP A 308 12.52 -2.15 -6.03
CA TRP A 308 12.60 -3.41 -5.30
C TRP A 308 14.04 -3.82 -5.07
N ASN A 309 14.46 -3.66 -3.83
CA ASN A 309 15.78 -4.06 -3.38
C ASN A 309 15.65 -5.24 -2.39
N PRO A 310 15.40 -6.47 -2.86
CA PRO A 310 15.09 -7.61 -2.01
C PRO A 310 16.35 -8.23 -1.39
N GLN A 311 16.18 -9.01 -0.32
CA GLN A 311 17.26 -9.84 0.24
C GLN A 311 17.48 -11.13 -0.57
N TYR A 312 16.40 -11.68 -1.14
CA TYR A 312 16.41 -12.97 -1.84
C TYR A 312 15.75 -12.85 -3.21
N LEU A 313 16.19 -13.67 -4.15
CA LEU A 313 15.58 -13.77 -5.48
C LEU A 313 15.21 -15.22 -5.76
N MET A 314 14.20 -15.42 -6.60
CA MET A 314 13.70 -16.73 -7.02
C MET A 314 13.66 -16.80 -8.54
N ALA A 315 14.10 -17.91 -9.13
CA ALA A 315 13.97 -18.11 -10.57
C ALA A 315 12.50 -18.01 -11.03
N LEU A 316 12.25 -17.35 -12.17
CA LEU A 316 10.91 -17.18 -12.73
C LEU A 316 10.20 -18.52 -12.97
N ASP A 317 10.94 -19.54 -13.42
CA ASP A 317 10.37 -20.85 -13.68
C ASP A 317 9.92 -21.58 -12.41
N GLU A 318 10.64 -21.40 -11.30
CA GLU A 318 10.22 -21.93 -10.00
C GLU A 318 8.97 -21.20 -9.49
N ALA A 319 8.93 -19.88 -9.63
CA ALA A 319 7.76 -19.08 -9.29
C ALA A 319 6.51 -19.50 -10.11
N ARG A 320 6.68 -19.77 -11.42
CA ARG A 320 5.59 -20.21 -12.31
C ARG A 320 5.03 -21.58 -11.95
N ARG A 321 5.87 -22.53 -11.50
CA ARG A 321 5.41 -23.88 -11.10
C ARG A 321 4.42 -23.85 -9.93
N VAL A 322 4.51 -22.84 -9.07
CA VAL A 322 3.64 -22.70 -7.88
C VAL A 322 2.32 -21.99 -8.23
N GLY A 323 2.23 -21.32 -9.38
CA GLY A 323 1.02 -20.63 -9.81
C GLY A 323 0.75 -19.37 -8.99
N LEU A 324 1.61 -18.35 -9.13
CA LEU A 324 1.43 -17.07 -8.42
C LEU A 324 0.14 -16.35 -8.88
N PRO A 325 -0.64 -15.77 -7.95
CA PRO A 325 -1.77 -14.90 -8.30
C PRO A 325 -1.31 -13.69 -9.14
N GLN A 326 -2.11 -13.29 -10.13
CA GLN A 326 -1.74 -12.19 -11.05
C GLN A 326 -1.68 -10.82 -10.34
N ALA A 327 -2.65 -10.54 -9.47
CA ALA A 327 -2.67 -9.34 -8.64
C ALA A 327 -3.15 -9.71 -7.23
N LYS A 328 -2.42 -9.24 -6.22
CA LYS A 328 -2.67 -9.61 -4.82
C LYS A 328 -2.40 -8.45 -3.89
N VAL A 329 -3.14 -8.40 -2.79
CA VAL A 329 -2.86 -7.51 -1.68
C VAL A 329 -1.97 -8.29 -0.72
N GLY A 330 -0.68 -7.98 -0.75
CA GLY A 330 0.25 -8.49 0.25
C GLY A 330 0.29 -7.54 1.44
N PHE A 331 0.44 -8.11 2.62
CA PHE A 331 0.53 -7.34 3.84
C PHE A 331 1.62 -7.88 4.76
N ARG A 332 2.09 -7.03 5.66
CA ARG A 332 3.09 -7.42 6.65
C ARG A 332 2.43 -8.25 7.75
N ASP A 333 2.85 -9.51 7.90
CA ASP A 333 2.37 -10.41 8.96
C ASP A 333 2.75 -9.90 10.36
N ILE A 334 4.03 -9.54 10.54
CA ILE A 334 4.57 -9.13 11.83
C ILE A 334 4.00 -7.75 12.21
N SER A 335 3.10 -7.75 13.17
CA SER A 335 2.40 -6.56 13.69
C SER A 335 2.77 -6.36 15.15
N ARG A 336 3.71 -5.45 15.43
CA ARG A 336 4.14 -5.19 16.81
C ARG A 336 3.24 -4.13 17.42
N ASP A 337 2.95 -4.23 18.71
CA ASP A 337 2.18 -3.21 19.45
C ASP A 337 2.80 -1.80 19.39
N THR A 338 4.10 -1.72 19.09
CA THR A 338 4.84 -0.46 18.93
C THR A 338 4.79 0.10 17.51
N ASP A 339 4.32 -0.66 16.53
CA ASP A 339 4.24 -0.22 15.14
C ASP A 339 3.15 0.87 14.99
N VAL A 340 3.41 1.82 14.09
CA VAL A 340 2.51 2.96 13.82
C VAL A 340 1.14 2.53 13.30
N ARG A 341 1.07 1.37 12.67
CA ARG A 341 -0.11 0.74 12.09
C ARG A 341 -0.06 -0.77 12.40
N SER A 342 -1.21 -1.38 12.63
CA SER A 342 -1.29 -2.83 12.85
C SER A 342 -1.31 -3.55 11.52
N PHE A 343 -2.14 -3.09 10.58
CA PHE A 343 -2.20 -3.62 9.22
C PHE A 343 -1.45 -2.70 8.27
N MET A 344 -0.53 -3.28 7.49
CA MET A 344 0.21 -2.57 6.45
C MET A 344 0.14 -3.39 5.18
N GLY A 345 -0.73 -2.99 4.25
CA GLY A 345 -0.95 -3.72 3.00
C GLY A 345 -0.71 -2.86 1.76
N ALA A 346 -0.28 -3.51 0.69
CA ALA A 346 -0.09 -2.87 -0.61
C ALA A 346 -0.49 -3.81 -1.74
N LEU A 347 -0.83 -3.25 -2.89
CA LEU A 347 -0.96 -4.00 -4.12
C LEU A 347 0.43 -4.45 -4.56
N LEU A 348 0.64 -5.77 -4.66
CA LEU A 348 1.91 -6.35 -5.06
C LEU A 348 1.87 -6.77 -6.54
N PRO A 349 2.97 -6.60 -7.30
CA PRO A 349 3.17 -7.23 -8.60
C PRO A 349 3.28 -8.76 -8.45
N MET A 350 3.37 -9.47 -9.58
CA MET A 350 3.51 -10.94 -9.68
C MET A 350 4.87 -11.47 -9.20
N PHE A 351 5.35 -11.00 -8.06
CA PHE A 351 6.57 -11.46 -7.41
C PHE A 351 6.22 -12.43 -6.27
N PRO A 352 7.04 -13.47 -6.04
CA PRO A 352 6.80 -14.43 -4.98
C PRO A 352 6.89 -13.78 -3.60
N CYS A 353 6.11 -14.27 -2.64
CA CYS A 353 6.02 -13.75 -1.28
C CYS A 353 6.41 -14.80 -0.24
N GLY A 354 7.35 -14.45 0.64
CA GLY A 354 7.60 -15.24 1.84
C GLY A 354 6.44 -15.15 2.82
N HIS A 355 6.31 -16.11 3.73
CA HIS A 355 5.23 -16.16 4.74
C HIS A 355 5.15 -14.94 5.66
N SER A 356 6.22 -14.13 5.76
CA SER A 356 6.17 -12.82 6.45
C SER A 356 5.38 -11.75 5.70
N ALA A 357 5.07 -11.99 4.43
CA ALA A 357 4.22 -11.19 3.55
C ALA A 357 3.03 -12.03 3.01
N PRO A 358 2.06 -12.43 3.85
CA PRO A 358 0.88 -13.15 3.39
C PRO A 358 0.09 -12.33 2.38
N VAL A 359 -0.72 -13.02 1.58
CA VAL A 359 -1.43 -12.39 0.46
C VAL A 359 -2.92 -12.71 0.49
N LEU A 360 -3.70 -11.68 0.20
CA LEU A 360 -5.14 -11.74 -0.08
C LEU A 360 -5.33 -11.65 -1.60
N HIS A 361 -6.11 -12.55 -2.17
CA HIS A 361 -6.48 -12.54 -3.59
C HIS A 361 -7.92 -13.01 -3.79
N ALA A 362 -8.51 -12.70 -4.95
CA ALA A 362 -9.85 -13.18 -5.28
C ALA A 362 -9.85 -14.72 -5.39
N ALA A 363 -10.96 -15.37 -5.02
CA ALA A 363 -11.10 -16.83 -5.06
C ALA A 363 -10.77 -17.46 -6.43
N ASN A 364 -10.93 -16.70 -7.51
CA ASN A 364 -10.37 -17.03 -8.81
C ASN A 364 -9.09 -16.21 -9.04
N ALA A 365 -7.95 -16.88 -9.19
CA ALA A 365 -6.63 -16.25 -9.37
C ALA A 365 -6.51 -15.37 -10.63
N HIS A 366 -7.45 -15.47 -11.57
CA HIS A 366 -7.55 -14.62 -12.77
C HIS A 366 -8.46 -13.40 -12.58
N THR A 367 -9.18 -13.29 -11.47
CA THR A 367 -10.01 -12.12 -11.16
C THR A 367 -9.13 -11.03 -10.54
N PRO A 368 -9.09 -9.82 -11.12
CA PRO A 368 -8.35 -8.70 -10.53
C PRO A 368 -8.83 -8.41 -9.11
N ILE A 369 -7.88 -8.07 -8.22
CA ILE A 369 -8.23 -7.70 -6.86
C ILE A 369 -9.01 -6.39 -6.84
N ASP A 370 -10.09 -6.37 -6.05
CA ASP A 370 -10.93 -5.21 -5.87
C ASP A 370 -10.12 -4.07 -5.19
N PRO A 371 -9.90 -2.90 -5.83
CA PRO A 371 -9.19 -1.78 -5.21
C PRO A 371 -9.82 -1.33 -3.90
N LEU A 372 -11.14 -1.49 -3.76
CA LEU A 372 -11.86 -1.16 -2.54
C LEU A 372 -11.38 -1.97 -1.33
N LEU A 373 -11.00 -3.23 -1.54
CA LEU A 373 -10.44 -4.05 -0.48
C LEU A 373 -9.20 -3.37 0.09
N LEU A 374 -8.28 -2.95 -0.79
CA LEU A 374 -7.04 -2.30 -0.40
C LEU A 374 -7.27 -0.96 0.32
N ALA A 375 -8.27 -0.18 -0.11
CA ALA A 375 -8.70 1.03 0.58
C ALA A 375 -9.08 0.74 2.03
N PHE A 376 -10.00 -0.20 2.25
CA PHE A 376 -10.53 -0.45 3.58
C PHE A 376 -9.54 -1.13 4.52
N VAL A 377 -8.78 -2.12 4.07
CA VAL A 377 -7.80 -2.80 4.94
C VAL A 377 -6.66 -1.89 5.39
N ASN A 378 -6.43 -0.78 4.70
CA ASN A 378 -5.48 0.25 5.12
C ASN A 378 -6.13 1.44 5.83
N SER A 379 -7.45 1.43 6.05
CA SER A 379 -8.14 2.53 6.75
C SER A 379 -7.81 2.55 8.25
N PHE A 380 -7.90 3.72 8.87
CA PHE A 380 -7.74 3.83 10.33
C PHE A 380 -8.82 3.07 11.11
N VAL A 381 -10.04 2.99 10.58
CA VAL A 381 -11.15 2.25 11.20
C VAL A 381 -10.84 0.75 11.25
N PHE A 382 -10.36 0.18 10.15
CA PHE A 382 -9.96 -1.23 10.11
C PHE A 382 -8.80 -1.54 11.06
N ASP A 383 -7.78 -0.68 11.08
CA ASP A 383 -6.64 -0.83 11.99
C ASP A 383 -7.07 -0.71 13.46
N TRP A 384 -7.99 0.21 13.77
CA TRP A 384 -8.57 0.37 15.10
C TRP A 384 -9.32 -0.90 15.54
N MET A 385 -10.12 -1.51 14.66
CA MET A 385 -10.80 -2.79 14.95
C MET A 385 -9.82 -3.91 15.29
N ILE A 386 -8.71 -4.02 14.55
CA ILE A 386 -7.66 -5.00 14.83
C ILE A 386 -7.08 -4.75 16.22
N ARG A 387 -6.81 -3.48 16.56
CA ARG A 387 -6.27 -3.10 17.88
C ARG A 387 -7.24 -3.41 19.03
N GLN A 388 -8.55 -3.46 18.78
CA GLN A 388 -9.53 -3.89 19.80
C GLN A 388 -9.45 -5.38 20.11
N ARG A 389 -8.83 -6.23 19.26
CA ARG A 389 -8.72 -7.68 19.50
C ARG A 389 -7.53 -8.09 20.36
N GLY A 390 -6.79 -7.13 20.88
CA GLY A 390 -5.52 -7.36 21.55
C GLY A 390 -4.40 -7.50 20.54
N GLY A 391 -3.30 -6.78 20.77
CA GLY A 391 -2.14 -6.78 19.89
C GLY A 391 -1.65 -8.20 19.61
N ALA A 392 -1.65 -8.59 18.33
CA ALA A 392 -1.15 -9.87 17.89
C ALA A 392 0.18 -9.66 17.19
N ALA A 393 1.23 -10.36 17.64
CA ALA A 393 2.54 -10.31 16.99
C ALA A 393 2.49 -10.69 15.49
N HIS A 394 1.45 -11.43 15.09
CA HIS A 394 1.20 -11.94 13.75
C HIS A 394 -0.27 -11.72 13.35
N LEU A 395 -0.51 -11.26 12.12
CA LEU A 395 -1.84 -11.08 11.55
C LEU A 395 -2.29 -12.34 10.82
N ILE A 396 -2.89 -13.24 11.58
CA ILE A 396 -3.36 -14.55 11.08
C ILE A 396 -4.79 -14.50 10.53
N TRP A 397 -5.10 -15.43 9.61
CA TRP A 397 -6.42 -15.50 8.96
C TRP A 397 -7.59 -15.68 9.93
N SER A 398 -7.41 -16.44 11.02
CA SER A 398 -8.49 -16.62 12.01
C SER A 398 -8.94 -15.31 12.66
N MET A 399 -8.05 -14.29 12.71
CA MET A 399 -8.40 -12.94 13.14
C MET A 399 -8.96 -12.12 11.98
N LEU A 400 -8.25 -12.07 10.85
CA LEU A 400 -8.62 -11.24 9.71
C LEU A 400 -9.99 -11.62 9.12
N SER A 401 -10.30 -12.91 9.08
CA SER A 401 -11.56 -13.43 8.54
C SER A 401 -12.81 -12.96 9.31
N GLU A 402 -12.63 -12.47 10.55
CA GLU A 402 -13.70 -11.92 11.39
C GLU A 402 -13.71 -10.37 11.39
N MET A 403 -12.92 -9.71 10.53
CA MET A 403 -12.96 -8.26 10.35
C MET A 403 -14.10 -7.84 9.42
N ALA A 404 -14.92 -6.89 9.87
CA ALA A 404 -15.99 -6.29 9.07
C ALA A 404 -15.45 -5.23 8.09
N LEU A 405 -15.83 -5.34 6.81
CA LEU A 405 -15.50 -4.39 5.75
C LEU A 405 -16.75 -3.98 4.95
N PRO A 406 -16.97 -2.68 4.65
CA PRO A 406 -18.12 -2.24 3.84
C PRO A 406 -17.98 -2.70 2.38
N ARG A 407 -18.95 -3.46 1.87
CA ARG A 407 -18.87 -4.02 0.51
C ARG A 407 -19.36 -3.06 -0.58
N ASN A 408 -20.42 -2.31 -0.28
CA ASN A 408 -21.10 -1.41 -1.22
C ASN A 408 -21.15 0.02 -0.67
N PRO A 409 -19.99 0.66 -0.45
CA PRO A 409 -19.95 2.00 0.10
C PRO A 409 -20.50 3.03 -0.89
N PRO A 410 -21.04 4.16 -0.40
CA PRO A 410 -21.26 5.31 -1.26
C PRO A 410 -19.94 5.74 -1.92
N ALA A 411 -20.04 6.33 -3.12
CA ALA A 411 -18.87 6.79 -3.88
C ALA A 411 -17.80 5.73 -4.21
N ARG A 412 -18.19 4.45 -4.30
CA ARG A 412 -17.33 3.34 -4.71
C ARG A 412 -16.36 3.67 -5.86
N LYS A 413 -16.86 4.20 -6.97
CA LYS A 413 -16.04 4.55 -8.14
C LYS A 413 -14.88 5.48 -7.78
N LYS A 414 -15.14 6.45 -6.89
CA LYS A 414 -14.14 7.43 -6.47
C LYS A 414 -13.10 6.80 -5.54
N LEU A 415 -13.52 5.95 -4.60
CA LEU A 415 -12.61 5.16 -3.79
C LEU A 415 -11.67 4.31 -4.66
N ASP A 416 -12.20 3.66 -5.70
CA ASP A 416 -11.38 2.90 -6.63
C ASP A 416 -10.37 3.80 -7.36
N GLU A 417 -10.80 4.96 -7.88
CA GLU A 417 -9.91 5.95 -8.53
C GLU A 417 -8.78 6.42 -7.60
N LEU A 418 -9.09 6.79 -6.35
CA LEU A 418 -8.12 7.27 -5.37
C LEU A 418 -7.14 6.15 -4.98
N THR A 419 -7.63 4.93 -4.80
CA THR A 419 -6.82 3.77 -4.43
C THR A 419 -5.87 3.39 -5.55
N VAL A 420 -6.32 3.37 -6.80
CA VAL A 420 -5.45 3.10 -7.96
C VAL A 420 -4.38 4.18 -8.09
N ALA A 421 -4.73 5.46 -7.92
CA ALA A 421 -3.75 6.55 -7.98
C ALA A 421 -2.68 6.46 -6.88
N LEU A 422 -2.98 5.87 -5.72
CA LEU A 422 -1.99 5.60 -4.65
C LEU A 422 -1.01 4.46 -4.97
N ASN A 423 -1.24 3.68 -6.03
CA ASN A 423 -0.43 2.52 -6.39
C ASN A 423 0.21 2.66 -7.79
N PRO A 424 1.11 3.65 -8.02
CA PRO A 424 1.76 3.89 -9.31
C PRO A 424 2.47 2.69 -9.96
N TRP A 425 2.85 1.71 -9.15
CA TRP A 425 3.57 0.49 -9.56
C TRP A 425 2.64 -0.66 -9.94
N ALA A 426 1.36 -0.55 -9.63
CA ALA A 426 0.36 -1.49 -10.08
C ALA A 426 0.20 -1.27 -11.58
N HIS A 427 1.01 -1.99 -12.36
CA HIS A 427 1.02 -1.83 -13.80
C HIS A 427 -0.41 -1.93 -14.32
N PRO A 428 -0.92 -0.94 -15.07
CA PRO A 428 -2.32 -0.87 -15.48
C PRO A 428 -2.84 -2.12 -16.20
N SER A 429 -1.95 -2.87 -16.86
CA SER A 429 -2.32 -4.13 -17.51
C SER A 429 -2.41 -5.36 -16.59
N ILE A 430 -1.91 -5.29 -15.36
CA ILE A 430 -1.83 -6.43 -14.43
C ILE A 430 -2.96 -6.36 -13.39
N THR A 431 -3.42 -5.17 -13.02
CA THR A 431 -4.29 -5.01 -11.84
C THR A 431 -5.73 -4.62 -12.15
N THR A 432 -6.05 -4.06 -13.32
CA THR A 432 -7.43 -3.91 -13.80
C THR A 432 -7.42 -3.58 -15.31
N PRO A 433 -8.18 -4.29 -16.18
CA PRO A 433 -8.42 -3.89 -17.58
C PRO A 433 -8.75 -2.40 -17.82
N GLY A 434 -9.33 -1.74 -16.81
CA GLY A 434 -9.69 -0.31 -16.83
C GLY A 434 -8.60 0.66 -16.36
N ALA A 435 -7.50 0.21 -15.75
CA ALA A 435 -6.44 1.10 -15.26
C ALA A 435 -5.69 1.80 -16.42
N LEU A 436 -5.73 1.23 -17.63
CA LEU A 436 -5.28 1.89 -18.88
C LEU A 436 -6.11 3.15 -19.23
N THR A 437 -7.19 3.43 -18.50
CA THR A 437 -8.10 4.56 -18.74
C THR A 437 -8.05 5.64 -17.65
N SER A 438 -7.29 5.44 -16.56
CA SER A 438 -7.09 6.48 -15.55
C SER A 438 -6.19 7.59 -16.10
N ASN A 439 -6.79 8.73 -16.47
CA ASN A 439 -6.06 9.93 -16.86
C ASN A 439 -5.42 10.69 -15.68
N ARG A 440 -5.53 10.18 -14.44
CA ARG A 440 -4.94 10.83 -13.26
C ARG A 440 -3.46 10.47 -13.09
N PRO A 441 -2.59 11.44 -12.80
CA PRO A 441 -1.23 11.18 -12.33
C PRO A 441 -1.23 10.32 -11.08
N SER A 442 -0.26 9.43 -10.97
CA SER A 442 -0.07 8.65 -9.74
C SER A 442 0.46 9.51 -8.59
N ALA A 443 0.11 9.16 -7.37
CA ALA A 443 0.56 9.84 -6.17
C ALA A 443 1.96 9.37 -5.75
N LEU A 444 2.96 10.16 -6.14
CA LEU A 444 4.38 9.92 -5.86
C LEU A 444 4.91 10.75 -4.70
N THR A 445 4.52 12.02 -4.65
CA THR A 445 4.98 12.96 -3.61
C THR A 445 4.28 12.70 -2.28
N ALA A 446 4.91 13.09 -1.17
CA ALA A 446 4.32 12.95 0.16
C ALA A 446 2.98 13.70 0.27
N SER A 447 2.92 14.91 -0.28
CA SER A 447 1.73 15.78 -0.33
C SER A 447 0.54 15.09 -1.01
N GLU A 448 0.71 14.59 -2.23
CA GLU A 448 -0.40 13.95 -2.95
C GLU A 448 -0.79 12.61 -2.29
N ARG A 449 0.19 11.84 -1.76
CA ARG A 449 -0.10 10.59 -1.06
C ARG A 449 -0.86 10.79 0.24
N VAL A 450 -0.54 11.80 1.06
CA VAL A 450 -1.31 12.07 2.29
C VAL A 450 -2.71 12.59 1.97
N ARG A 451 -2.86 13.42 0.93
CA ARG A 451 -4.16 13.90 0.46
C ARG A 451 -5.10 12.77 0.04
N LEU A 452 -4.62 11.84 -0.79
CA LEU A 452 -5.43 10.71 -1.25
C LEU A 452 -5.79 9.77 -0.10
N ARG A 453 -4.86 9.49 0.82
CA ARG A 453 -5.14 8.66 2.00
C ARG A 453 -6.17 9.31 2.92
N ALA A 454 -6.07 10.62 3.19
CA ALA A 454 -7.06 11.35 3.98
C ALA A 454 -8.46 11.31 3.36
N ASN A 455 -8.58 11.43 2.02
CA ASN A 455 -9.85 11.26 1.33
C ASN A 455 -10.40 9.83 1.49
N ILE A 456 -9.55 8.80 1.33
CA ILE A 456 -9.96 7.40 1.49
C ILE A 456 -10.42 7.14 2.93
N ASP A 457 -9.69 7.60 3.94
CA ASP A 457 -10.04 7.41 5.34
C ASP A 457 -11.34 8.13 5.72
N ALA A 458 -11.56 9.35 5.22
CA ALA A 458 -12.81 10.08 5.45
C ALA A 458 -14.03 9.36 4.84
N LEU A 459 -13.91 8.92 3.58
CA LEU A 459 -14.94 8.14 2.91
C LEU A 459 -15.14 6.77 3.57
N ALA A 460 -14.06 6.15 4.07
CA ALA A 460 -14.14 4.88 4.77
C ALA A 460 -14.90 5.02 6.10
N ALA A 461 -14.63 6.06 6.88
CA ALA A 461 -15.37 6.34 8.11
C ALA A 461 -16.89 6.48 7.87
N ILE A 462 -17.29 7.22 6.82
CA ILE A 462 -18.71 7.30 6.42
C ILE A 462 -19.26 5.94 5.99
N ALA A 463 -18.50 5.15 5.23
CA ALA A 463 -18.92 3.81 4.81
C ALA A 463 -19.12 2.84 5.99
N TYR A 464 -18.41 3.05 7.10
CA TYR A 464 -18.61 2.33 8.35
C TYR A 464 -19.75 2.89 9.22
N GLY A 465 -20.41 3.98 8.78
CA GLY A 465 -21.49 4.63 9.52
C GLY A 465 -21.02 5.46 10.71
N LEU A 466 -19.78 5.95 10.69
CA LEU A 466 -19.19 6.74 11.76
C LEU A 466 -19.51 8.23 11.64
N SER A 467 -19.72 8.90 12.77
CA SER A 467 -19.78 10.36 12.90
C SER A 467 -18.40 10.98 13.18
N GLY A 468 -18.33 12.31 13.18
CA GLY A 468 -17.12 13.05 13.56
C GLY A 468 -16.64 12.69 14.97
N ASP A 469 -17.57 12.56 15.92
CA ASP A 469 -17.25 12.15 17.29
C ASP A 469 -16.74 10.70 17.38
N ASP A 470 -17.21 9.80 16.51
CA ASP A 470 -16.70 8.42 16.46
C ASP A 470 -15.26 8.43 15.91
N LEU A 471 -15.00 9.18 14.84
CA LEU A 471 -13.67 9.28 14.25
C LEU A 471 -12.67 9.98 15.18
N ASN A 472 -13.10 11.04 15.87
CA ASN A 472 -12.29 11.73 16.88
C ASN A 472 -11.94 10.83 18.06
N TRP A 473 -12.84 9.92 18.46
CA TRP A 473 -12.53 8.92 19.47
C TRP A 473 -11.46 7.92 19.00
N ILE A 474 -11.59 7.43 17.76
CA ILE A 474 -10.61 6.52 17.14
C ILE A 474 -9.23 7.20 17.03
N LEU A 475 -9.20 8.46 16.61
CA LEU A 475 -8.00 9.27 16.37
C LEU A 475 -7.67 10.21 17.54
N LYS A 476 -8.05 9.86 18.77
CA LYS A 476 -7.70 10.68 19.94
C LYS A 476 -6.19 10.82 20.12
N ASP A 477 -5.78 11.93 20.73
CA ASP A 477 -4.39 12.29 21.06
C ASP A 477 -3.45 12.51 19.85
N VAL A 478 -3.97 12.52 18.62
CA VAL A 478 -3.15 12.70 17.41
C VAL A 478 -2.76 14.15 17.15
N ASP A 479 -3.41 15.10 17.80
CA ASP A 479 -3.23 16.54 17.68
C ASP A 479 -2.28 17.14 18.73
N LEU A 480 -1.67 16.29 19.56
CA LEU A 480 -0.68 16.69 20.56
C LEU A 480 0.60 17.24 19.91
N PRO A 481 1.18 18.36 20.40
CA PRO A 481 2.45 18.88 19.92
C PRO A 481 3.56 17.83 19.99
N ALA A 482 4.43 17.76 18.98
CA ALA A 482 5.48 16.74 18.90
C ALA A 482 6.39 16.71 20.16
N GLN A 483 6.65 17.87 20.76
CA GLN A 483 7.46 17.99 21.97
C GLN A 483 6.78 17.42 23.23
N SER A 484 5.45 17.33 23.23
CA SER A 484 4.66 16.76 24.34
C SER A 484 4.61 15.23 24.31
N ILE A 485 4.87 14.64 23.13
CA ILE A 485 4.86 13.18 22.96
C ILE A 485 6.24 12.64 23.37
N GLY A 486 6.36 12.24 24.62
CA GLY A 486 7.57 11.57 25.12
C GLY A 486 7.92 10.32 24.28
N ARG A 487 9.19 9.91 24.27
CA ARG A 487 9.66 8.74 23.47
C ARG A 487 8.81 7.48 23.69
N SER A 488 8.41 7.25 24.94
CA SER A 488 7.58 6.11 25.37
C SER A 488 6.08 6.32 25.22
N GLY A 489 5.60 7.56 24.96
CA GLY A 489 4.18 7.90 24.98
C GLY A 489 3.51 7.61 26.33
N LEU A 490 4.23 7.82 27.43
CA LEU A 490 3.71 7.56 28.78
C LEU A 490 2.43 8.39 29.01
N GLY A 491 1.35 7.74 29.45
CA GLY A 491 0.06 8.38 29.66
C GLY A 491 -0.86 8.40 28.44
N LEU A 492 -0.35 8.09 27.24
CA LEU A 492 -1.17 7.95 26.03
C LEU A 492 -1.68 6.53 25.86
N ASP A 493 -2.75 6.39 25.07
CA ASP A 493 -3.32 5.09 24.74
C ASP A 493 -2.25 4.22 24.05
N PRO A 494 -1.87 3.06 24.61
CA PRO A 494 -0.90 2.17 24.01
C PRO A 494 -1.34 1.64 22.63
N ARG A 495 -2.60 1.79 22.26
CA ARG A 495 -3.16 1.42 20.96
C ARG A 495 -3.52 2.63 20.09
N GLY A 496 -3.32 3.86 20.56
CA GLY A 496 -3.70 5.07 19.82
C GLY A 496 -2.84 5.35 18.57
N PHE A 497 -3.41 6.12 17.64
CA PHE A 497 -2.74 6.53 16.40
C PHE A 497 -1.83 7.74 16.54
N TRP A 498 -1.67 8.30 17.74
CA TRP A 498 -0.73 9.41 18.04
C TRP A 498 0.72 9.15 17.59
N ARG A 499 1.06 7.89 17.30
CA ARG A 499 2.38 7.45 16.79
C ARG A 499 2.60 7.80 15.33
N VAL A 500 1.53 7.91 14.54
CA VAL A 500 1.58 8.20 13.11
C VAL A 500 2.08 9.63 12.93
N ASP A 501 3.17 9.78 12.18
CA ASP A 501 3.80 11.07 11.89
C ASP A 501 4.10 11.91 13.16
N ARG A 502 4.38 11.25 14.30
CA ARG A 502 4.52 11.92 15.61
C ARG A 502 5.66 12.94 15.69
N SER A 503 6.63 12.85 14.79
CA SER A 503 7.73 13.82 14.65
C SER A 503 7.27 15.13 14.02
N GLU A 504 6.19 15.08 13.24
CA GLU A 504 5.67 16.22 12.51
C GLU A 504 4.79 17.09 13.41
N ALA A 505 4.66 18.36 13.03
CA ALA A 505 3.68 19.25 13.61
C ALA A 505 2.26 18.70 13.35
N PRO A 506 1.30 18.84 14.29
CA PRO A 506 -0.03 18.25 14.18
C PRO A 506 -0.72 18.49 12.84
N GLU A 507 -0.68 19.72 12.32
CA GLU A 507 -1.29 20.14 11.05
C GLU A 507 -0.75 19.43 9.79
N LEU A 508 0.39 18.74 9.89
CA LEU A 508 1.02 17.99 8.80
C LEU A 508 0.76 16.48 8.90
N ARG A 509 0.21 15.99 10.01
CA ARG A 509 0.03 14.56 10.26
C ARG A 509 -1.13 14.00 9.45
N HIS A 510 -0.94 12.80 8.90
CA HIS A 510 -1.99 12.11 8.17
C HIS A 510 -3.29 11.99 8.99
N THR A 511 -3.18 11.64 10.28
CA THR A 511 -4.33 11.47 11.18
C THR A 511 -5.14 12.76 11.37
N VAL A 512 -4.47 13.90 11.55
CA VAL A 512 -5.13 15.21 11.72
C VAL A 512 -5.77 15.64 10.41
N LEU A 513 -5.07 15.48 9.28
CA LEU A 513 -5.62 15.80 7.95
C LEU A 513 -6.86 14.94 7.62
N THR A 514 -6.91 13.69 8.08
CA THR A 514 -8.10 12.84 7.98
C THR A 514 -9.28 13.41 8.78
N GLN A 515 -9.06 13.89 10.01
CA GLN A 515 -10.13 14.53 10.81
C GLN A 515 -10.64 15.81 10.15
N VAL A 516 -9.73 16.63 9.59
CA VAL A 516 -10.10 17.87 8.86
C VAL A 516 -10.88 17.55 7.59
N ALA A 517 -10.44 16.58 6.79
CA ALA A 517 -11.16 16.14 5.59
C ALA A 517 -12.55 15.58 5.93
N PHE A 518 -12.65 14.81 7.02
CA PHE A 518 -13.93 14.29 7.49
C PHE A 518 -14.86 15.40 8.00
N HIS A 519 -14.35 16.41 8.72
CA HIS A 519 -15.14 17.55 9.15
C HIS A 519 -15.75 18.33 7.97
N ASP A 520 -14.99 18.54 6.87
CA ASP A 520 -15.54 19.13 5.64
C ASP A 520 -16.63 18.24 5.01
N LEU A 521 -16.40 16.92 4.96
CA LEU A 521 -17.39 15.96 4.47
C LEU A 521 -18.69 15.98 5.29
N GLU A 522 -18.59 15.94 6.61
CA GLU A 522 -19.74 15.95 7.53
C GLU A 522 -20.50 17.29 7.44
N SER A 523 -19.78 18.42 7.40
CA SER A 523 -20.37 19.75 7.19
C SER A 523 -21.17 19.80 5.89
N ARG A 524 -20.66 19.21 4.80
CA ARG A 524 -21.39 19.14 3.52
C ARG A 524 -22.62 18.25 3.59
N ILE A 525 -22.54 17.12 4.28
CA ILE A 525 -23.70 16.26 4.52
C ILE A 525 -24.78 17.03 5.28
N GLN A 526 -24.41 17.78 6.32
CA GLN A 526 -25.34 18.60 7.08
C GLN A 526 -25.96 19.72 6.22
N MET A 527 -25.15 20.44 5.43
CA MET A 527 -25.62 21.52 4.57
C MET A 527 -26.56 21.04 3.44
N ARG A 528 -26.36 19.83 2.94
CA ARG A 528 -27.21 19.25 1.88
C ARG A 528 -28.43 18.52 2.43
N GLY A 529 -28.42 18.12 3.70
CA GLY A 529 -29.52 17.38 4.33
C GLY A 529 -29.63 15.91 3.90
N SER A 530 -28.70 15.42 3.09
CA SER A 530 -28.65 14.03 2.59
C SER A 530 -27.20 13.55 2.53
N GLN A 531 -26.92 12.35 3.05
CA GLN A 531 -25.59 11.77 3.02
C GLN A 531 -25.07 11.64 1.58
N ARG A 532 -25.92 11.20 0.65
CA ARG A 532 -25.55 11.05 -0.76
C ARG A 532 -25.16 12.39 -1.39
N GLU A 533 -25.99 13.41 -1.22
CA GLU A 533 -25.72 14.74 -1.79
C GLU A 533 -24.52 15.42 -1.12
N GLY A 534 -24.31 15.18 0.17
CA GLY A 534 -23.12 15.64 0.89
C GLY A 534 -21.84 15.02 0.35
N ILE A 535 -21.83 13.70 0.13
CA ILE A 535 -20.71 12.98 -0.49
C ILE A 535 -20.49 13.48 -1.92
N ASP A 536 -21.54 13.62 -2.73
CA ASP A 536 -21.42 14.15 -4.09
C ASP A 536 -20.85 15.59 -4.08
N SER A 537 -21.28 16.42 -3.12
CA SER A 537 -20.76 17.78 -2.89
C SER A 537 -19.30 17.79 -2.42
N PHE A 538 -18.89 16.81 -1.61
CA PHE A 538 -17.50 16.65 -1.16
C PHE A 538 -16.58 16.20 -2.29
N LEU A 539 -17.04 15.28 -3.13
CA LEU A 539 -16.28 14.74 -4.25
C LEU A 539 -16.26 15.68 -5.45
N GLY A 540 -17.29 16.50 -5.62
CA GLY A 540 -17.40 17.52 -6.67
C GLY A 540 -16.51 18.74 -6.45
N GLN A 541 -15.90 18.87 -5.26
CA GLN A 541 -14.91 19.91 -4.99
C GLN A 541 -13.78 19.90 -6.01
N ASN A 542 -13.22 21.09 -6.28
CA ASN A 542 -12.02 21.25 -7.10
C ASN A 542 -12.16 20.54 -8.46
N TYR A 543 -13.31 20.73 -9.13
CA TYR A 543 -13.64 20.11 -10.42
C TYR A 543 -13.56 18.58 -10.40
N GLY A 544 -13.98 17.96 -9.30
CA GLY A 544 -13.98 16.51 -9.13
C GLY A 544 -12.66 15.94 -8.59
N GLU A 545 -11.70 16.77 -8.18
CA GLU A 545 -10.48 16.33 -7.47
C GLU A 545 -10.73 15.89 -6.02
N ALA A 546 -11.97 16.07 -5.53
CA ALA A 546 -12.38 15.90 -4.14
C ALA A 546 -11.65 16.88 -3.21
N TRP A 547 -11.47 16.51 -1.94
CA TRP A 547 -10.83 17.37 -0.96
C TRP A 547 -9.33 17.54 -1.26
N LEU A 548 -8.87 18.80 -1.23
CA LEU A 548 -7.47 19.19 -1.37
C LEU A 548 -6.89 19.57 -0.01
N LEU A 549 -5.57 19.42 0.14
CA LEU A 549 -4.88 19.93 1.31
C LEU A 549 -5.07 21.46 1.37
N PRO A 550 -5.41 22.01 2.55
CA PRO A 550 -5.53 23.44 2.70
C PRO A 550 -4.14 24.10 2.64
N GLU A 551 -4.05 25.36 2.20
CA GLU A 551 -2.78 26.11 2.25
C GLU A 551 -2.38 26.43 3.69
N THR A 552 -3.38 26.78 4.49
CA THR A 552 -3.22 27.00 5.93
C THR A 552 -4.34 26.31 6.70
N LEU A 553 -4.02 25.86 7.92
CA LEU A 553 -4.96 25.21 8.82
C LEU A 553 -4.91 25.87 10.20
N ARG A 554 -6.08 26.24 10.73
CA ARG A 554 -6.25 26.53 12.15
C ARG A 554 -6.86 25.29 12.79
N LEU A 555 -6.15 24.65 13.71
CA LEU A 555 -6.61 23.41 14.33
C LEU A 555 -7.89 23.63 15.16
N SER A 556 -8.01 24.81 15.79
CA SER A 556 -9.16 25.16 16.63
C SER A 556 -10.49 25.17 15.88
N ASP A 557 -10.47 25.46 14.58
CA ASP A 557 -11.68 25.51 13.73
C ASP A 557 -12.32 24.12 13.57
N HIS A 558 -11.57 23.06 13.91
CA HIS A 558 -12.00 21.66 13.85
C HIS A 558 -12.06 21.01 15.25
N GLY A 559 -11.96 21.79 16.33
CA GLY A 559 -11.88 21.25 17.70
C GLY A 559 -10.57 20.51 18.00
N LEU A 560 -9.52 20.77 17.21
CA LEU A 560 -8.20 20.13 17.33
C LEU A 560 -7.16 21.11 17.88
N GLY A 561 -6.05 20.55 18.33
CA GLY A 561 -4.88 21.28 18.83
C GLY A 561 -4.94 21.45 20.35
N LYS A 562 -3.78 21.33 20.99
CA LYS A 562 -3.61 21.35 22.46
C LYS A 562 -2.61 22.40 22.93
N ASP A 563 -2.28 23.37 22.08
CA ASP A 563 -1.39 24.48 22.36
C ASP A 563 -1.91 25.79 21.73
N ASP A 564 -1.29 26.92 22.08
CA ASP A 564 -1.71 28.24 21.62
C ASP A 564 -1.61 28.41 20.09
N ARG A 565 -0.81 27.58 19.41
CA ARG A 565 -0.68 27.57 17.95
C ARG A 565 -1.96 27.12 17.26
N ALA A 566 -2.81 26.35 17.95
CA ALA A 566 -4.06 25.82 17.41
C ALA A 566 -5.00 26.92 16.86
N ALA A 567 -4.99 28.11 17.47
CA ALA A 567 -5.81 29.26 17.05
C ALA A 567 -5.23 30.06 15.87
N LEU A 568 -3.97 29.80 15.51
CA LEU A 568 -3.23 30.53 14.48
C LEU A 568 -3.19 29.73 13.17
N PRO A 569 -3.25 30.38 11.99
CA PRO A 569 -3.05 29.69 10.71
C PRO A 569 -1.66 29.09 10.64
N GLN A 570 -1.57 27.76 10.50
CA GLN A 570 -0.33 27.04 10.26
C GLN A 570 -0.23 26.66 8.77
N ALA A 571 0.93 26.80 8.15
CA ALA A 571 1.12 26.44 6.75
C ALA A 571 1.12 24.91 6.58
N VAL A 572 0.31 24.39 5.63
CA VAL A 572 0.19 22.95 5.35
C VAL A 572 0.68 22.63 3.94
N GLY A 573 -0.01 23.15 2.91
CA GLY A 573 0.30 22.85 1.50
C GLY A 573 1.77 23.04 1.15
N ARG A 574 2.34 24.22 1.46
CA ARG A 574 3.76 24.51 1.24
C ARG A 574 4.71 23.60 2.04
N CYS A 575 4.36 23.23 3.28
CA CYS A 575 5.21 22.43 4.17
C CYS A 575 5.31 20.96 3.73
N LEU A 576 4.23 20.41 3.14
CA LEU A 576 4.21 19.04 2.61
C LEU A 576 4.90 18.90 1.24
N GLY A 577 5.22 20.03 0.60
CA GLY A 577 5.92 20.07 -0.68
C GLY A 577 5.00 19.90 -1.90
N PRO A 578 5.59 19.66 -3.09
CA PRO A 578 4.86 19.65 -4.36
C PRO A 578 3.85 18.50 -4.42
N ARG A 579 2.78 18.69 -5.22
CA ARG A 579 1.81 17.63 -5.53
C ARG A 579 2.31 16.72 -6.64
N PHE A 580 3.02 17.27 -7.63
CA PHE A 580 3.48 16.55 -8.80
C PHE A 580 4.93 16.88 -9.15
N TYR A 581 5.57 15.99 -9.89
CA TYR A 581 6.80 16.33 -10.61
C TYR A 581 6.46 16.87 -12.01
N ASP A 582 7.34 17.70 -12.57
CA ASP A 582 7.20 18.28 -13.91
C ASP A 582 6.84 17.27 -14.98
N TRP A 583 7.53 16.13 -14.96
CA TRP A 583 7.32 15.06 -15.93
C TRP A 583 5.89 14.51 -15.87
N GLN A 584 5.24 14.44 -14.70
CA GLN A 584 3.86 13.94 -14.56
C GLN A 584 2.83 14.80 -15.32
N LEU A 585 3.16 16.04 -15.63
CA LEU A 585 2.30 17.00 -16.34
C LEU A 585 2.81 17.33 -17.75
N SER A 586 3.96 16.79 -18.16
CA SER A 586 4.64 17.16 -19.41
C SER A 586 4.28 16.27 -20.62
N GLN A 587 3.29 15.38 -20.46
CA GLN A 587 2.91 14.38 -21.45
C GLN A 587 1.42 14.31 -21.76
N SER A 588 1.10 14.00 -23.02
CA SER A 588 -0.25 13.68 -23.41
C SER A 588 -0.67 12.27 -22.97
N THR A 589 -1.98 12.08 -22.84
CA THR A 589 -2.58 10.78 -22.53
C THR A 589 -2.27 9.71 -23.59
N GLU A 590 -2.05 10.11 -24.85
CA GLU A 590 -1.71 9.17 -25.92
C GLU A 590 -0.30 8.59 -25.75
N GLN A 591 0.70 9.45 -25.44
CA GLN A 591 2.06 8.99 -25.12
C GLN A 591 2.08 8.06 -23.91
N LEU A 592 1.39 8.45 -22.82
CA LEU A 592 1.28 7.62 -21.62
C LEU A 592 0.75 6.20 -21.93
N ARG A 593 -0.25 6.11 -22.81
CA ARG A 593 -0.87 4.83 -23.21
C ARG A 593 0.06 3.98 -24.05
N GLU A 594 0.78 4.58 -25.00
CA GLU A 594 1.69 3.83 -25.86
C GLU A 594 2.86 3.27 -25.08
N GLU A 595 3.44 4.04 -24.18
CA GLU A 595 4.53 3.58 -23.31
C GLU A 595 4.08 2.48 -22.35
N SER A 596 2.89 2.62 -21.74
CA SER A 596 2.28 1.57 -20.92
C SER A 596 2.10 0.25 -21.68
N ARG A 597 1.81 0.29 -22.99
CA ARG A 597 1.73 -0.92 -23.82
C ARG A 597 3.09 -1.54 -24.07
N ILE A 598 4.12 -0.73 -24.31
CA ILE A 598 5.50 -1.20 -24.45
C ILE A 598 5.95 -1.88 -23.16
N HIS A 599 5.63 -1.33 -21.98
CA HIS A 599 5.93 -1.96 -20.68
C HIS A 599 5.22 -3.29 -20.51
N ALA A 600 3.90 -3.31 -20.76
CA ALA A 600 3.12 -4.53 -20.70
C ALA A 600 3.75 -5.62 -21.56
N ARG A 601 4.15 -5.28 -22.78
CA ARG A 601 4.81 -6.17 -23.73
C ARG A 601 6.17 -6.63 -23.20
N ASN A 602 7.03 -5.74 -22.72
CA ASN A 602 8.37 -6.07 -22.23
C ASN A 602 8.35 -6.92 -20.94
N VAL A 603 7.35 -6.73 -20.08
CA VAL A 603 7.17 -7.50 -18.84
C VAL A 603 6.60 -8.90 -19.14
N LEU A 604 5.56 -8.97 -19.97
CA LEU A 604 4.81 -10.21 -20.24
C LEU A 604 5.39 -11.05 -21.38
N GLY A 605 6.27 -10.48 -22.20
CA GLY A 605 6.69 -11.04 -23.47
C GLY A 605 5.58 -10.98 -24.53
N VAL A 606 5.90 -11.40 -25.75
CA VAL A 606 4.98 -11.34 -26.90
C VAL A 606 3.68 -12.13 -26.65
N ASP A 607 3.79 -13.37 -26.19
CA ASP A 607 2.63 -14.24 -26.03
C ASP A 607 1.79 -13.85 -24.81
N GLY A 608 2.43 -13.51 -23.68
CA GLY A 608 1.72 -13.01 -22.51
C GLY A 608 0.98 -11.71 -22.79
N TYR A 609 1.57 -10.82 -23.60
CA TYR A 609 0.91 -9.58 -24.04
C TYR A 609 -0.27 -9.85 -24.98
N ARG A 610 -0.15 -10.81 -25.91
CA ARG A 610 -1.28 -11.23 -26.76
C ARG A 610 -2.43 -11.80 -25.93
N SER A 611 -2.14 -12.66 -24.96
CA SER A 611 -3.15 -13.21 -24.04
C SER A 611 -3.84 -12.12 -23.22
N LEU A 612 -3.07 -11.15 -22.73
CA LEU A 612 -3.61 -9.96 -22.08
C LEU A 612 -4.58 -9.20 -22.99
N LEU A 613 -4.17 -8.88 -24.22
CA LEU A 613 -5.02 -8.15 -25.17
C LEU A 613 -6.30 -8.91 -25.53
N ALA A 614 -6.23 -10.23 -25.66
CA ALA A 614 -7.39 -11.08 -25.94
C ALA A 614 -8.42 -11.09 -24.79
N GLY A 615 -7.99 -10.82 -23.56
CA GLY A 615 -8.86 -10.69 -22.38
C GLY A 615 -9.50 -9.30 -22.19
N LEU A 616 -9.10 -8.30 -22.98
CA LEU A 616 -9.66 -6.95 -22.94
C LEU A 616 -10.80 -6.83 -23.98
N ALA A 617 -11.87 -6.08 -23.67
CA ALA A 617 -13.02 -5.88 -24.55
C ALA A 617 -12.61 -5.43 -25.99
N PRO A 618 -13.38 -5.79 -27.04
CA PRO A 618 -12.98 -5.58 -28.44
C PRO A 618 -12.77 -4.09 -28.76
N GLY A 619 -11.53 -3.70 -29.10
CA GLY A 619 -11.17 -2.33 -29.46
C GLY A 619 -9.68 -1.98 -29.38
N LEU A 620 -8.87 -2.76 -28.67
CA LEU A 620 -7.41 -2.59 -28.62
C LEU A 620 -6.74 -3.35 -29.76
N ARG A 621 -6.11 -2.64 -30.70
CA ARG A 621 -5.31 -3.24 -31.77
C ARG A 621 -3.94 -3.69 -31.23
N PRO A 622 -3.40 -4.84 -31.67
CA PRO A 622 -2.03 -5.21 -31.35
C PRO A 622 -1.05 -4.17 -31.89
N ILE A 623 0.01 -3.85 -31.13
CA ILE A 623 1.13 -3.06 -31.66
C ILE A 623 1.79 -3.92 -32.75
N PRO A 624 1.85 -3.46 -34.01
CA PRO A 624 2.60 -4.16 -35.05
C PRO A 624 4.05 -4.29 -34.61
N ALA A 625 4.71 -5.43 -34.88
CA ALA A 625 6.16 -5.45 -34.77
C ALA A 625 6.71 -4.41 -35.76
N GLU A 626 7.23 -3.27 -35.26
CA GLU A 626 7.93 -2.34 -36.14
C GLU A 626 9.11 -3.10 -36.79
N PRO A 627 9.31 -2.98 -38.11
CA PRO A 627 10.45 -3.60 -38.75
C PRO A 627 11.71 -3.05 -38.07
N ARG A 628 12.53 -3.94 -37.51
CA ARG A 628 13.80 -3.60 -36.86
C ARG A 628 14.56 -2.61 -37.76
N PRO A 629 15.16 -1.54 -37.22
CA PRO A 629 16.14 -0.78 -38.00
C PRO A 629 17.17 -1.80 -38.53
N ARG A 630 17.42 -1.77 -39.84
CA ARG A 630 18.37 -2.68 -40.47
C ARG A 630 19.70 -2.52 -39.75
N ILE A 631 20.08 -3.54 -38.98
CA ILE A 631 21.43 -3.69 -38.44
C ILE A 631 22.37 -3.53 -39.63
N GLN A 632 23.10 -2.42 -39.70
CA GLN A 632 24.25 -2.31 -40.59
C GLN A 632 25.26 -3.35 -40.09
N ARG A 633 25.19 -4.55 -40.66
CA ARG A 633 26.31 -5.49 -40.58
C ARG A 633 27.46 -4.80 -41.29
N ASP A 634 28.46 -4.38 -40.52
CA ASP A 634 29.75 -3.98 -41.06
C ASP A 634 30.22 -5.05 -42.05
N MET A 635 30.35 -4.65 -43.32
CA MET A 635 31.10 -5.39 -44.31
C MET A 635 32.57 -5.38 -43.89
N GLN A 636 32.99 -6.38 -43.12
CA GLN A 636 34.38 -6.82 -43.08
C GLN A 636 34.45 -8.33 -43.30
N GLU A 637 34.02 -8.78 -44.47
CA GLU A 637 34.54 -10.03 -45.02
C GLU A 637 35.97 -9.79 -45.51
N ARG A 638 36.93 -10.24 -44.71
CA ARG A 638 38.32 -10.42 -45.09
C ARG A 638 38.37 -11.29 -46.35
N ARG A 639 38.78 -10.70 -47.47
CA ARG A 639 39.23 -11.43 -48.66
C ARG A 639 40.43 -12.30 -48.27
N HIS A 640 40.20 -13.59 -48.01
CA HIS A 640 41.22 -14.61 -48.19
C HIS A 640 41.07 -15.19 -49.59
N THR A 641 41.98 -14.76 -50.47
CA THR A 641 42.28 -15.36 -51.75
C THR A 641 42.80 -16.79 -51.56
N ALA A 642 42.02 -17.78 -51.96
CA ALA A 642 42.50 -19.13 -52.27
C ALA A 642 42.19 -19.44 -53.74
N GLN A 643 43.25 -19.61 -54.54
CA GLN A 643 43.19 -20.04 -55.93
C GLN A 643 42.64 -21.48 -56.04
N PRO A 644 41.97 -21.82 -57.16
CA PRO A 644 41.31 -23.12 -57.33
C PRO A 644 42.33 -24.17 -57.77
N ARG A 645 42.33 -25.33 -57.11
CA ARG A 645 42.89 -26.57 -57.66
C ARG A 645 41.76 -27.40 -58.27
N THR A 646 41.95 -27.69 -59.53
CA THR A 646 41.21 -28.55 -60.44
C THR A 646 41.07 -30.00 -59.95
N ARG A 647 39.87 -30.58 -60.15
CA ARG A 647 39.55 -31.97 -60.54
C ARG A 647 38.03 -32.05 -60.72
N GLN A 648 37.52 -31.90 -61.94
CA GLN A 648 37.19 -32.96 -62.91
C GLN A 648 36.20 -33.99 -62.34
N THR A 649 34.93 -33.77 -62.71
CA THR A 649 33.84 -34.71 -63.04
C THR A 649 33.98 -36.19 -62.67
N ASP A 650 32.95 -36.75 -62.01
CA ASP A 650 31.94 -37.54 -62.72
C ASP A 650 30.64 -37.74 -61.89
N LEU A 651 29.52 -37.68 -62.60
CA LEU A 651 28.19 -38.22 -62.25
C LEU A 651 28.13 -39.69 -62.71
N PHE A 652 27.14 -40.46 -62.22
CA PHE A 652 26.88 -41.91 -62.39
C PHE A 652 27.61 -42.78 -61.33
N ASP A 653 26.95 -43.40 -60.33
CA ASP A 653 25.55 -43.49 -59.91
C ASP A 653 25.26 -42.69 -58.62
#